data_AF-A0A2E8Z3B7-F1
#
_entry.id   AF-A0A2E8Z3B7-F1
#
_cell.length_a   1.000
_cell.length_b   1.000
_cell.length_c   1.000
_cell.angle_alpha   90.00
_cell.angle_beta   90.00
_cell.angle_gamma   90.00
#
_symmetry.space_group_name_H-M   'P 1'
#
loop_
_entity.id
_entity.type
_entity.pdbx_description
1 polymer ?
#
loop_
_entity_poly.entity_id
_entity_poly.type
_entity_poly.pdbx_seq_one_letter_code
_entity_poly.pdbx_strand_id
1 'polypeptide(L)'
;MAPPGGGTIPAAPASPVAPAAAAPAHDGAACSQPGCAGTIADGYCDTCGMAAAPGSSAPAASAPASSRAASVPAPDGSPCAQPGCTGTIADGYCDTCGMAGVTSAGPQVVVPGPGVPGEMPDDVSVATSSARIGSAAFGSARAGAGSVATRRARDASSRLRAARIGAGLTSVPPAPSVDPSAALNPDPQVPENKRFCSKCGKPVGRGRDGKPGRTEGFCAHCRQQFSFTPKLRPGDLVAGQYEMVGALAHGGLGWIYLGRDKNVSDRWVVLKGLLNSGDPDALAAAIAEQQFLAQVEHPLIVEIYNFVTHEGAGYIVMEYVGGRSLKQLLKDRMKAKGGLYDPLPLDQALAFCLEILPAFSYLHDLGLVYCDFKPDNMIQVGDALKLIDLGGVRRIDDDESAIYGTVGYQAPEVAQVGPSIASDIYTIGRTLLVLAMEFRGYQGTYLHTLPPPEQTPLFARHDSLYWLAAKCCAPDPADRFASVDELRTQMLGVLREVVAEQTTGTALTSASSVLFHAPTTSRSVLGWEQLPGLREDTTDPQHAWLSGIGATDPAERLRVLTDQAPEQSPEVRLARAQECLRLENPALAQQVAAELLAEDPWEWRALWVDGLAAVQAGQWDRAQSAFNAVYQQVPGELAPKLALAVACERGGAPGVAEGLYETCARTDASYVAPAAFGMARVRAEWGDASGAVAALDLVPRTSRGYPESRQLRAEVLLGHARGSGSGDVRALDQAMRSIQSVELDQATLGDYTVRILEEALDAVTGGARPGHGATVGTYDATEAGLRAGIEQAYRTLARDASDVERRVELVNRANAVRAWSLT
;
A
#
# COMPACT_ATOMS: atom_id res chain seq x y z
N MET A 1 -4.35 -50.93 42.42
CA MET A 1 -4.36 -50.86 43.90
C MET A 1 -5.00 -49.53 44.29
N ALA A 2 -6.00 -49.58 45.17
CA ALA A 2 -6.75 -48.43 45.68
C ALA A 2 -5.93 -47.64 46.74
N PRO A 3 -6.38 -46.44 47.16
CA PRO A 3 -5.60 -45.31 47.73
C PRO A 3 -5.39 -45.41 49.25
N PRO A 4 -4.69 -44.46 49.91
CA PRO A 4 -5.35 -43.35 50.63
C PRO A 4 -4.44 -42.09 50.72
N GLY A 5 -4.77 -40.93 51.30
CA GLY A 5 -5.84 -40.50 52.19
C GLY A 5 -5.70 -38.99 52.46
N GLY A 6 -6.81 -38.36 52.85
CA GLY A 6 -6.93 -36.91 53.04
C GLY A 6 -6.50 -36.38 54.40
N GLY A 7 -6.72 -35.07 54.57
CA GLY A 7 -6.65 -34.38 55.86
C GLY A 7 -6.88 -32.87 55.69
N THR A 8 -8.08 -32.42 56.01
CA THR A 8 -8.48 -31.00 56.09
C THR A 8 -8.96 -30.67 57.50
N ILE A 9 -8.92 -29.36 57.84
CA ILE A 9 -9.70 -28.60 58.86
C ILE A 9 -9.01 -28.48 60.26
N PRO A 10 -9.11 -27.36 61.04
CA PRO A 10 -10.00 -26.17 60.97
C PRO A 10 -9.36 -24.76 61.10
N ALA A 11 -10.18 -23.74 60.85
CA ALA A 11 -10.00 -22.33 61.22
C ALA A 11 -11.07 -21.88 62.25
N ALA A 12 -10.71 -21.01 63.20
CA ALA A 12 -11.52 -20.02 63.94
C ALA A 12 -10.67 -19.35 65.06
N PRO A 13 -11.08 -18.24 65.74
CA PRO A 13 -11.49 -16.89 65.27
C PRO A 13 -10.88 -15.71 66.12
N ALA A 14 -11.28 -14.46 65.81
CA ALA A 14 -11.40 -13.24 66.66
C ALA A 14 -10.43 -12.01 66.47
N SER A 15 -11.02 -10.94 65.91
CA SER A 15 -11.12 -9.47 66.24
C SER A 15 -10.14 -8.73 67.20
N PRO A 16 -10.28 -7.40 67.45
CA PRO A 16 -10.09 -6.20 66.58
C PRO A 16 -9.25 -5.06 67.27
N VAL A 17 -8.66 -4.10 66.54
CA VAL A 17 -8.32 -2.74 67.08
C VAL A 17 -8.32 -1.68 65.97
N ALA A 18 -8.97 -0.55 66.22
CA ALA A 18 -8.98 0.72 65.46
C ALA A 18 -8.77 1.88 66.46
N PRO A 19 -8.74 3.19 66.10
CA PRO A 19 -8.31 3.91 64.89
C PRO A 19 -7.41 5.15 65.20
N ALA A 20 -7.02 5.93 64.18
CA ALA A 20 -6.75 7.36 64.30
C ALA A 20 -7.36 8.11 63.09
N ALA A 21 -8.09 9.21 63.37
CA ALA A 21 -9.00 9.87 62.44
C ALA A 21 -8.56 11.30 62.05
N ALA A 22 -8.87 11.69 60.81
CA ALA A 22 -9.21 13.05 60.38
C ALA A 22 -10.33 12.95 59.32
N ALA A 23 -11.31 13.86 59.38
CA ALA A 23 -12.72 13.65 59.01
C ALA A 23 -13.10 13.84 57.52
N PRO A 24 -14.28 13.33 57.09
CA PRO A 24 -14.60 12.95 55.71
C PRO A 24 -15.57 13.89 54.98
N ALA A 25 -15.59 13.82 53.65
CA ALA A 25 -16.81 14.14 52.89
C ALA A 25 -17.81 12.98 53.09
N HIS A 26 -19.07 13.29 53.38
CA HIS A 26 -20.06 12.30 53.84
C HIS A 26 -20.40 11.23 52.79
N ASP A 27 -20.14 9.97 53.11
CA ASP A 27 -20.74 8.82 52.43
C ASP A 27 -22.27 8.88 52.53
N GLY A 28 -22.95 8.60 51.42
CA GLY A 28 -24.40 8.66 51.27
C GLY A 28 -24.96 9.93 50.62
N ALA A 29 -24.11 10.91 50.27
CA ALA A 29 -24.55 12.10 49.53
C ALA A 29 -24.88 11.79 48.06
N ALA A 30 -25.87 12.47 47.46
CA ALA A 30 -26.17 12.32 46.03
C ALA A 30 -25.03 12.89 45.16
N CYS A 31 -24.74 12.23 44.05
CA CYS A 31 -23.70 12.63 43.11
C CYS A 31 -24.03 13.99 42.46
N SER A 32 -23.06 14.90 42.43
CA SER A 32 -23.22 16.24 41.85
C SER A 32 -23.06 16.28 40.32
N GLN A 33 -22.81 15.14 39.67
CA GLN A 33 -22.69 15.06 38.22
C GLN A 33 -24.06 15.20 37.54
N PRO A 34 -24.23 16.11 36.55
CA PRO A 34 -25.51 16.33 35.89
C PRO A 34 -26.06 15.03 35.27
N GLY A 35 -27.25 14.62 35.72
CA GLY A 35 -27.92 13.41 35.22
C GLY A 35 -27.48 12.09 35.87
N CYS A 36 -26.60 12.11 36.88
CA CYS A 36 -26.23 10.91 37.64
C CYS A 36 -27.09 10.75 38.90
N ALA A 37 -27.77 9.62 39.05
CA ALA A 37 -28.61 9.32 40.22
C ALA A 37 -27.85 8.61 41.36
N GLY A 38 -26.54 8.38 41.19
CA GLY A 38 -25.72 7.62 42.14
C GLY A 38 -25.40 8.38 43.42
N THR A 39 -24.86 7.65 44.40
CA THR A 39 -24.49 8.17 45.72
C THR A 39 -22.98 8.07 45.93
N ILE A 40 -22.43 8.97 46.76
CA ILE A 40 -21.01 9.00 47.08
C ILE A 40 -20.72 7.95 48.16
N ALA A 41 -19.77 7.06 47.88
CA ALA A 41 -19.21 6.08 48.80
C ALA A 41 -17.69 6.07 48.63
N ASP A 42 -16.95 6.15 49.75
CA ASP A 42 -15.50 6.24 49.80
C ASP A 42 -14.91 7.43 49.00
N GLY A 43 -15.67 8.53 48.92
CA GLY A 43 -15.26 9.76 48.21
C GLY A 43 -15.50 9.74 46.69
N TYR A 44 -16.09 8.68 46.14
CA TYR A 44 -16.43 8.54 44.72
C TYR A 44 -17.90 8.16 44.52
N CYS A 45 -18.51 8.53 43.40
CA CYS A 45 -19.86 8.09 43.05
C CYS A 45 -19.88 6.62 42.63
N ASP A 46 -20.76 5.82 43.25
CA ASP A 46 -20.97 4.40 42.95
C ASP A 46 -21.40 4.07 41.51
N THR A 47 -22.02 5.04 40.84
CA THR A 47 -22.64 4.83 39.52
C THR A 47 -21.76 5.36 38.39
N CYS A 48 -21.13 6.52 38.57
CA CYS A 48 -20.31 7.14 37.54
C CYS A 48 -18.81 7.18 37.86
N GLY A 49 -18.39 6.73 39.04
CA GLY A 49 -16.98 6.59 39.43
C GLY A 49 -16.21 7.91 39.64
N MET A 50 -16.91 9.06 39.65
CA MET A 50 -16.28 10.38 39.79
C MET A 50 -16.13 10.80 41.25
N ALA A 51 -14.98 11.41 41.59
CA ALA A 51 -14.69 11.92 42.93
C ALA A 51 -15.56 13.15 43.28
N ALA A 52 -15.89 13.34 44.56
CA ALA A 52 -16.55 14.55 45.03
C ALA A 52 -15.62 15.78 44.90
N ALA A 53 -16.03 16.79 44.13
CA ALA A 53 -15.16 17.91 43.75
C ALA A 53 -14.96 18.95 44.88
N PRO A 54 -13.71 19.38 45.18
CA PRO A 54 -13.44 20.62 45.91
C PRO A 54 -13.45 21.85 44.99
N GLY A 55 -13.88 22.99 45.53
CA GLY A 55 -14.22 24.23 44.81
C GLY A 55 -13.07 24.98 44.12
N SER A 56 -13.48 25.85 43.19
CA SER A 56 -12.73 26.61 42.18
C SER A 56 -11.84 27.76 42.66
N SER A 57 -10.79 28.10 41.91
CA SER A 57 -10.42 29.50 41.61
C SER A 57 -9.60 29.64 40.30
N ALA A 58 -9.74 30.80 39.65
CA ALA A 58 -9.44 31.14 38.26
C ALA A 58 -8.14 32.02 38.10
N PRO A 59 -7.73 32.42 36.88
CA PRO A 59 -6.31 32.61 36.47
C PRO A 59 -5.80 34.08 36.40
N ALA A 60 -4.51 34.26 36.09
CA ALA A 60 -3.93 35.54 35.64
C ALA A 60 -2.96 35.35 34.45
N ALA A 61 -2.94 36.34 33.55
CA ALA A 61 -2.40 36.34 32.19
C ALA A 61 -1.23 37.33 31.94
N SER A 62 -0.37 36.99 30.95
CA SER A 62 0.25 37.81 29.84
C SER A 62 1.27 38.93 30.17
N ALA A 63 2.31 39.33 29.38
CA ALA A 63 2.54 39.53 27.92
C ALA A 63 4.09 39.78 27.58
N PRO A 64 4.58 40.45 26.48
CA PRO A 64 5.29 39.87 25.29
C PRO A 64 6.59 40.58 24.72
N ALA A 65 7.06 40.14 23.50
CA ALA A 65 7.93 40.79 22.44
C ALA A 65 9.49 40.68 22.55
N SER A 66 10.38 40.66 21.53
CA SER A 66 10.44 41.15 20.12
C SER A 66 11.64 40.54 19.29
N SER A 67 12.05 41.14 18.15
CA SER A 67 12.64 40.60 16.89
C SER A 67 14.07 41.03 16.44
N ARG A 68 14.65 40.31 15.44
CA ARG A 68 15.63 40.67 14.33
C ARG A 68 17.15 40.32 14.39
N ALA A 69 17.72 40.13 13.18
CA ALA A 69 19.00 39.49 12.76
C ALA A 69 20.15 40.46 12.35
N ALA A 70 21.38 39.95 12.10
CA ALA A 70 22.58 40.72 11.66
C ALA A 70 23.51 39.96 10.67
N SER A 71 24.24 40.68 9.79
CA SER A 71 25.45 40.26 9.05
C SER A 71 26.39 41.46 8.73
N VAL A 72 27.71 41.22 8.55
CA VAL A 72 28.85 42.15 8.77
C VAL A 72 29.67 42.47 7.49
N PRO A 73 30.22 43.70 7.29
CA PRO A 73 31.04 44.11 6.12
C PRO A 73 32.51 43.65 6.12
N ALA A 74 33.16 43.56 4.93
CA ALA A 74 34.55 43.12 4.75
C ALA A 74 35.59 44.23 5.05
N PRO A 75 36.80 43.88 5.54
CA PRO A 75 37.81 44.84 5.99
C PRO A 75 38.58 45.53 4.84
N ASP A 76 39.02 46.76 5.08
CA ASP A 76 39.84 47.53 4.15
C ASP A 76 41.21 46.88 3.88
N GLY A 77 41.69 47.03 2.65
CA GLY A 77 42.84 46.36 2.06
C GLY A 77 42.53 45.01 1.41
N SER A 78 41.32 44.47 1.55
CA SER A 78 40.95 43.19 0.91
C SER A 78 40.75 43.33 -0.61
N PRO A 79 41.13 42.34 -1.44
CA PRO A 79 40.91 42.41 -2.88
C PRO A 79 39.41 42.34 -3.21
N CYS A 80 38.98 43.08 -4.22
CA CYS A 80 37.58 43.15 -4.61
C CYS A 80 37.07 41.77 -5.07
N ALA A 81 35.96 41.30 -4.50
CA ALA A 81 35.36 40.02 -4.86
C ALA A 81 34.60 40.03 -6.21
N GLN A 82 34.56 41.16 -6.92
CA GLN A 82 33.94 41.25 -8.24
C GLN A 82 34.83 40.55 -9.29
N PRO A 83 34.33 39.52 -10.01
CA PRO A 83 35.13 38.79 -10.99
C PRO A 83 35.78 39.73 -12.02
N GLY A 84 37.12 39.72 -12.10
CA GLY A 84 37.91 40.52 -13.05
C GLY A 84 38.31 41.92 -12.58
N CYS A 85 37.90 42.37 -11.39
CA CYS A 85 38.42 43.61 -10.80
C CYS A 85 39.74 43.35 -10.06
N THR A 86 40.77 44.16 -10.31
CA THR A 86 42.07 44.06 -9.63
C THR A 86 42.21 45.04 -8.44
N GLY A 87 41.15 45.79 -8.12
CA GLY A 87 41.16 46.80 -7.05
C GLY A 87 41.02 46.23 -5.65
N THR A 88 41.23 47.08 -4.65
CA THR A 88 41.17 46.75 -3.21
C THR A 88 40.07 47.53 -2.50
N ILE A 89 39.49 46.96 -1.44
CA ILE A 89 38.49 47.61 -0.60
C ILE A 89 39.17 48.69 0.25
N ALA A 90 38.69 49.92 0.24
CA ALA A 90 39.09 51.01 1.13
C ALA A 90 37.84 51.77 1.58
N ASP A 91 37.73 52.06 2.88
CA ASP A 91 36.54 52.60 3.54
C ASP A 91 35.24 51.81 3.25
N GLY A 92 35.34 50.48 3.12
CA GLY A 92 34.21 49.57 2.89
C GLY A 92 33.77 49.40 1.43
N TYR A 93 34.44 50.04 0.47
CA TYR A 93 34.15 49.98 -0.96
C TYR A 93 35.42 49.79 -1.81
N CYS A 94 35.34 49.18 -2.99
CA CYS A 94 36.52 49.01 -3.84
C CYS A 94 37.01 50.34 -4.44
N ASP A 95 38.30 50.64 -4.29
CA ASP A 95 38.99 51.83 -4.81
C ASP A 95 38.98 51.96 -6.34
N THR A 96 38.80 50.85 -7.06
CA THR A 96 38.88 50.79 -8.51
C THR A 96 37.50 50.67 -9.16
N CYS A 97 36.58 49.90 -8.57
CA CYS A 97 35.23 49.69 -9.13
C CYS A 97 34.06 50.27 -8.29
N GLY A 98 34.33 50.77 -7.08
CA GLY A 98 33.36 51.49 -6.24
C GLY A 98 32.30 50.65 -5.50
N MET A 99 32.35 49.31 -5.57
CA MET A 99 31.35 48.42 -4.96
C MET A 99 31.66 48.03 -3.51
N ALA A 100 30.61 47.87 -2.69
CA ALA A 100 30.73 47.52 -1.28
C ALA A 100 31.37 46.14 -1.07
N GLY A 101 32.32 46.04 -0.14
CA GLY A 101 33.00 44.79 0.20
C GLY A 101 32.06 43.83 0.96
N VAL A 102 31.39 42.94 0.24
CA VAL A 102 30.60 41.83 0.83
C VAL A 102 31.04 40.50 0.22
N THR A 103 31.29 39.50 1.07
CA THR A 103 31.80 38.20 0.63
C THR A 103 30.66 37.23 0.34
N SER A 104 30.34 36.99 -0.94
CA SER A 104 30.19 35.64 -1.57
C SER A 104 29.52 35.62 -2.97
N ALA A 105 30.10 34.74 -3.84
CA ALA A 105 29.52 33.90 -4.91
C ALA A 105 29.25 34.40 -6.36
N GLY A 106 29.82 33.67 -7.36
CA GLY A 106 29.17 33.26 -8.64
C GLY A 106 29.72 33.81 -10.00
N PRO A 107 29.94 32.97 -11.06
CA PRO A 107 30.53 33.37 -12.36
C PRO A 107 29.54 33.61 -13.54
N GLN A 108 30.00 34.30 -14.61
CA GLN A 108 29.26 34.71 -15.83
C GLN A 108 29.84 34.12 -17.16
N VAL A 109 28.99 34.16 -18.20
CA VAL A 109 29.00 33.47 -19.52
C VAL A 109 29.64 34.30 -20.66
N VAL A 110 30.10 33.67 -21.74
CA VAL A 110 30.69 34.27 -22.98
C VAL A 110 29.83 33.97 -24.24
N VAL A 111 29.81 34.87 -25.24
CA VAL A 111 29.11 34.79 -26.56
C VAL A 111 30.13 34.91 -27.74
N PRO A 112 29.89 34.33 -28.94
CA PRO A 112 30.92 34.06 -29.97
C PRO A 112 30.91 35.00 -31.22
N GLY A 113 31.92 34.87 -32.09
CA GLY A 113 32.04 35.49 -33.42
C GLY A 113 32.33 34.48 -34.56
N PRO A 114 32.24 34.87 -35.86
CA PRO A 114 32.03 33.93 -36.99
C PRO A 114 33.27 33.66 -37.87
N GLY A 115 33.32 32.50 -38.53
CA GLY A 115 34.31 32.08 -39.53
C GLY A 115 33.90 30.80 -40.29
N VAL A 116 34.25 30.70 -41.57
CA VAL A 116 33.63 29.91 -42.66
C VAL A 116 34.27 28.49 -42.86
N PRO A 117 34.00 27.67 -43.93
CA PRO A 117 33.38 26.34 -43.84
C PRO A 117 34.32 25.16 -44.18
N GLY A 118 33.93 23.92 -43.83
CA GLY A 118 34.63 22.70 -44.24
C GLY A 118 33.75 21.46 -44.12
N GLU A 119 33.81 20.61 -45.14
CA GLU A 119 32.94 19.46 -45.44
C GLU A 119 33.09 18.26 -44.48
N MET A 120 31.95 17.60 -44.24
CA MET A 120 31.66 16.15 -44.36
C MET A 120 30.74 15.65 -43.23
N PRO A 121 29.76 14.77 -43.53
CA PRO A 121 28.81 14.26 -42.55
C PRO A 121 29.30 12.93 -41.96
N ASP A 122 29.15 12.75 -40.65
CA ASP A 122 28.79 11.49 -40.00
C ASP A 122 28.74 11.71 -38.48
N ASP A 123 27.52 11.68 -37.93
CA ASP A 123 27.18 11.01 -36.67
C ASP A 123 25.76 11.40 -36.26
N VAL A 124 24.83 10.46 -36.43
CA VAL A 124 23.49 10.55 -35.84
C VAL A 124 23.62 10.30 -34.35
N SER A 125 24.01 11.34 -33.60
CA SER A 125 23.89 11.36 -32.15
C SER A 125 22.41 11.55 -31.79
N VAL A 126 21.75 10.47 -31.39
CA VAL A 126 20.42 10.49 -30.77
C VAL A 126 20.56 10.96 -29.32
N ALA A 127 20.92 12.22 -29.13
CA ALA A 127 20.78 12.92 -27.86
C ALA A 127 19.87 14.13 -28.09
N THR A 128 18.56 13.90 -28.03
CA THR A 128 17.52 14.93 -27.95
C THR A 128 17.59 15.62 -26.59
N SER A 129 18.67 16.36 -26.33
CA SER A 129 18.77 17.19 -25.14
C SER A 129 17.80 18.37 -25.30
N SER A 130 16.75 18.37 -24.48
CA SER A 130 15.81 19.49 -24.36
C SER A 130 16.50 20.81 -24.01
N ALA A 131 17.75 20.77 -23.53
CA ALA A 131 18.58 21.95 -23.28
C ALA A 131 18.90 22.76 -24.55
N ARG A 132 18.78 22.17 -25.75
CA ARG A 132 18.96 22.86 -27.05
C ARG A 132 17.67 23.49 -27.59
N ILE A 133 16.54 23.26 -26.92
CA ILE A 133 15.23 23.82 -27.29
C ILE A 133 15.03 25.11 -26.49
N GLY A 134 14.73 26.21 -27.18
CA GLY A 134 14.41 27.48 -26.53
C GLY A 134 13.20 27.34 -25.61
N SER A 135 13.36 27.64 -24.32
CA SER A 135 12.27 27.62 -23.35
C SER A 135 11.57 28.97 -23.30
N ALA A 136 10.26 28.96 -23.07
CA ALA A 136 9.53 30.19 -22.79
C ALA A 136 10.06 30.80 -21.47
N ALA A 137 10.36 32.10 -21.48
CA ALA A 137 10.70 32.81 -20.26
C ALA A 137 9.60 32.60 -19.21
N PHE A 138 9.99 32.20 -18.00
CA PHE A 138 9.14 32.00 -16.83
C PHE A 138 9.70 32.80 -15.65
N GLY A 139 8.85 33.18 -14.69
CA GLY A 139 9.30 33.90 -13.49
C GLY A 139 9.84 35.30 -13.78
N SER A 140 10.95 35.67 -13.12
CA SER A 140 11.56 37.01 -13.18
C SER A 140 12.02 37.42 -14.57
N ALA A 141 12.33 36.48 -15.46
CA ALA A 141 12.66 36.75 -16.86
C ALA A 141 11.47 37.32 -17.67
N ARG A 142 10.24 37.26 -17.14
CA ARG A 142 9.06 37.95 -17.69
C ARG A 142 8.70 39.25 -16.97
N ALA A 143 9.34 39.55 -15.84
CA ALA A 143 9.08 40.76 -15.07
C ALA A 143 9.88 41.90 -15.71
N GLY A 144 9.20 42.83 -16.39
CA GLY A 144 9.85 43.99 -17.00
C GLY A 144 10.54 44.87 -15.96
N ALA A 145 11.56 45.62 -16.39
CA ALA A 145 12.24 46.62 -15.55
C ALA A 145 11.23 47.66 -15.05
N GLY A 146 10.77 47.50 -13.80
CA GLY A 146 9.75 48.35 -13.18
C GLY A 146 8.60 47.61 -12.50
N SER A 147 8.44 46.29 -12.69
CA SER A 147 7.42 45.52 -11.97
C SER A 147 7.99 44.84 -10.72
N VAL A 148 7.42 45.11 -9.55
CA VAL A 148 7.71 44.34 -8.31
C VAL A 148 7.15 42.94 -8.50
N ALA A 149 8.02 41.96 -8.68
CA ALA A 149 7.64 40.56 -8.84
C ALA A 149 7.14 39.97 -7.51
N THR A 150 5.86 40.15 -7.19
CA THR A 150 5.24 39.46 -6.06
C THR A 150 4.87 38.04 -6.46
N ARG A 151 5.71 37.05 -6.11
CA ARG A 151 5.30 35.65 -6.14
C ARG A 151 4.26 35.47 -5.03
N ARG A 152 2.99 35.21 -5.38
CA ARG A 152 2.01 34.77 -4.39
C ARG A 152 2.39 33.35 -3.97
N ALA A 153 3.23 33.22 -2.95
CA ALA A 153 3.36 31.98 -2.21
C ALA A 153 2.02 31.76 -1.52
N ARG A 154 1.17 30.90 -2.10
CA ARG A 154 0.06 30.34 -1.33
C ARG A 154 0.71 29.38 -0.35
N ASP A 155 0.86 29.78 0.91
CA ASP A 155 1.35 28.90 2.00
C ASP A 155 0.48 27.63 2.17
N ALA A 156 -0.68 27.57 1.51
CA ALA A 156 -1.66 26.49 1.59
C ALA A 156 -1.68 25.50 0.40
N SER A 157 -0.75 25.56 -0.57
CA SER A 157 -0.72 24.53 -1.61
C SER A 157 -0.12 23.22 -1.08
N SER A 158 -0.96 22.34 -0.54
CA SER A 158 -0.60 20.96 -0.16
C SER A 158 -0.19 20.08 -1.34
N ARG A 159 -0.45 20.49 -2.60
CA ARG A 159 -0.13 19.72 -3.82
C ARG A 159 1.33 19.28 -3.94
N LEU A 160 2.26 20.00 -3.31
CA LEU A 160 3.70 19.69 -3.31
C LEU A 160 4.24 19.31 -1.92
N ARG A 161 3.44 19.46 -0.86
CA ARG A 161 3.72 18.82 0.43
C ARG A 161 3.09 17.44 0.38
N ALA A 162 3.66 16.56 -0.44
CA ALA A 162 3.27 15.16 -0.41
C ALA A 162 3.52 14.65 1.03
N ALA A 163 2.49 14.12 1.69
CA ALA A 163 2.72 13.31 2.87
C ALA A 163 3.70 12.20 2.46
N ARG A 164 4.84 12.06 3.16
CA ARG A 164 5.86 11.06 2.79
C ARG A 164 5.30 9.64 2.84
N ILE A 165 4.46 9.37 3.83
CA ILE A 165 3.79 8.07 4.03
C ILE A 165 2.52 8.01 3.17
N GLY A 166 2.37 6.92 2.41
CA GLY A 166 1.17 6.65 1.59
C GLY A 166 1.44 6.38 0.11
N ALA A 167 2.70 6.35 -0.31
CA ALA A 167 3.11 6.07 -1.70
C ALA A 167 2.45 6.97 -2.76
N GLY A 168 1.96 8.16 -2.37
CA GLY A 168 1.17 9.05 -3.21
C GLY A 168 -0.25 8.56 -3.52
N LEU A 169 -0.69 7.45 -2.91
CA LEU A 169 -2.01 6.83 -3.10
C LEU A 169 -2.99 7.17 -1.98
N THR A 170 -2.52 7.21 -0.73
CA THR A 170 -3.32 7.60 0.44
C THR A 170 -2.60 8.68 1.26
N SER A 171 -3.31 9.27 2.21
CA SER A 171 -2.78 10.27 3.13
C SER A 171 -2.82 9.75 4.56
N VAL A 172 -1.66 9.69 5.20
CA VAL A 172 -1.54 9.40 6.63
C VAL A 172 -1.41 10.71 7.42
N PRO A 173 -2.28 10.97 8.42
CA PRO A 173 -2.14 12.15 9.27
C PRO A 173 -0.79 12.15 10.00
N PRO A 174 -0.08 13.29 10.07
CA PRO A 174 1.19 13.35 10.78
C PRO A 174 0.98 13.14 12.29
N ALA A 175 1.91 12.43 12.93
CA ALA A 175 1.91 12.30 14.38
C ALA A 175 2.20 13.66 15.05
N PRO A 176 1.55 13.97 16.19
CA PRO A 176 1.84 15.19 16.92
C PRO A 176 3.29 15.16 17.44
N SER A 177 3.95 16.31 17.41
CA SER A 177 5.28 16.46 18.01
C SER A 177 5.21 16.24 19.51
N VAL A 178 6.08 15.37 20.05
CA VAL A 178 6.18 15.12 21.49
C VAL A 178 7.38 15.89 22.03
N ASP A 179 7.16 16.71 23.06
CA ASP A 179 8.27 17.30 23.82
C ASP A 179 9.05 16.18 24.55
N PRO A 180 10.37 16.05 24.35
CA PRO A 180 11.16 14.98 24.98
C PRO A 180 11.03 14.93 26.49
N SER A 181 10.94 16.07 27.17
CA SER A 181 10.72 16.13 28.62
C SER A 181 9.35 15.58 29.03
N ALA A 182 8.32 15.78 28.21
CA ALA A 182 6.98 15.26 28.48
C ALA A 182 6.90 13.73 28.35
N ALA A 183 7.89 13.09 27.72
CA ALA A 183 7.98 11.63 27.59
C ALA A 183 8.60 10.94 28.82
N LEU A 184 9.12 11.70 29.79
CA LEU A 184 9.70 11.15 31.01
C LEU A 184 8.63 10.44 31.86
N ASN A 185 9.00 9.31 32.44
CA ASN A 185 8.20 8.66 33.45
C ASN A 185 8.43 9.35 34.81
N PRO A 186 7.42 10.05 35.39
CA PRO A 186 7.59 10.77 36.64
C PRO A 186 7.77 9.83 37.85
N ASP A 187 7.32 8.59 37.75
CA ASP A 187 7.49 7.56 38.78
C ASP A 187 8.04 6.27 38.13
N PRO A 188 9.37 6.16 37.97
CA PRO A 188 10.01 5.05 37.28
C PRO A 188 9.99 3.77 38.14
N GLN A 189 8.82 3.12 38.15
CA GLN A 189 8.59 1.83 38.77
C GLN A 189 7.94 0.86 37.79
N VAL A 190 8.34 -0.42 37.86
CA VAL A 190 7.67 -1.50 37.13
C VAL A 190 6.55 -2.07 38.01
N PRO A 191 5.27 -1.93 37.61
CA PRO A 191 4.15 -2.51 38.34
C PRO A 191 4.30 -4.03 38.48
N GLU A 192 3.87 -4.61 39.60
CA GLU A 192 4.08 -6.03 39.88
C GLU A 192 3.53 -6.94 38.79
N ASN A 193 2.34 -6.64 38.26
CA ASN A 193 1.73 -7.43 37.18
C ASN A 193 2.56 -7.45 35.88
N LYS A 194 3.50 -6.53 35.71
CA LYS A 194 4.40 -6.42 34.54
C LYS A 194 5.81 -6.98 34.78
N ARG A 195 6.10 -7.53 35.96
CA ARG A 195 7.43 -8.06 36.29
C ARG A 195 7.59 -9.50 35.79
N PHE A 196 8.35 -9.74 34.73
CA PHE A 196 8.58 -11.09 34.21
C PHE A 196 10.06 -11.39 34.12
N CYS A 197 10.43 -12.67 34.28
CA CYS A 197 11.80 -13.11 34.11
C CYS A 197 12.23 -12.89 32.66
N SER A 198 13.33 -12.18 32.43
CA SER A 198 13.87 -11.92 31.08
C SER A 198 14.29 -13.20 30.34
N LYS A 199 14.63 -14.27 31.06
CA LYS A 199 15.07 -15.55 30.46
C LYS A 199 13.93 -16.54 30.19
N CYS A 200 13.01 -16.72 31.14
CA CYS A 200 11.98 -17.78 31.04
C CYS A 200 10.54 -17.26 31.00
N GLY A 201 10.33 -15.94 30.99
CA GLY A 201 9.01 -15.31 30.90
C GLY A 201 8.10 -15.51 32.13
N LYS A 202 8.49 -16.29 33.14
CA LYS A 202 7.64 -16.52 34.33
C LYS A 202 7.49 -15.27 35.20
N PRO A 203 6.35 -15.09 35.89
CA PRO A 203 6.15 -14.02 36.87
C PRO A 203 7.25 -14.04 37.96
N VAL A 204 7.87 -12.88 38.22
CA VAL A 204 8.90 -12.70 39.26
C VAL A 204 8.64 -11.43 40.08
N GLY A 205 9.14 -11.35 41.30
CA GLY A 205 8.96 -10.14 42.13
C GLY A 205 7.48 -9.79 42.37
N ARG A 206 6.63 -10.82 42.54
CA ARG A 206 5.22 -10.70 42.95
C ARG A 206 5.11 -10.63 44.47
N GLY A 207 4.19 -9.81 44.96
CA GLY A 207 3.82 -9.75 46.36
C GLY A 207 3.17 -11.05 46.83
N ARG A 208 3.32 -11.33 48.12
CA ARG A 208 2.65 -12.43 48.84
C ARG A 208 2.28 -11.95 50.22
N ASP A 209 1.13 -12.37 50.71
CA ASP A 209 0.67 -12.13 52.09
C ASP A 209 0.72 -10.64 52.50
N GLY A 210 0.28 -9.76 51.59
CA GLY A 210 0.24 -8.31 51.82
C GLY A 210 1.61 -7.60 51.77
N LYS A 211 2.71 -8.32 51.53
CA LYS A 211 4.04 -7.71 51.33
C LYS A 211 4.28 -7.48 49.83
N PRO A 212 4.76 -6.28 49.43
CA PRO A 212 5.09 -6.01 48.05
C PRO A 212 6.19 -6.94 47.55
N GLY A 213 6.07 -7.33 46.30
CA GLY A 213 7.05 -8.17 45.63
C GLY A 213 8.38 -7.43 45.49
N ARG A 214 9.48 -8.17 45.65
CA ARG A 214 10.82 -7.61 45.52
C ARG A 214 11.04 -7.06 44.12
N THR A 215 11.67 -5.89 44.02
CA THR A 215 12.08 -5.28 42.75
C THR A 215 13.37 -5.89 42.21
N GLU A 216 14.15 -6.58 43.04
CA GLU A 216 15.39 -7.26 42.66
C GLU A 216 15.48 -8.65 43.30
N GLY A 217 16.15 -9.58 42.62
CA GLY A 217 16.37 -10.92 43.14
C GLY A 217 16.69 -11.93 42.04
N PHE A 218 16.35 -13.20 42.29
CA PHE A 218 16.55 -14.30 41.34
C PHE A 218 15.21 -14.95 41.01
N CYS A 219 15.02 -15.32 39.74
CA CYS A 219 13.86 -16.06 39.29
C CYS A 219 13.80 -17.41 40.03
N ALA A 220 12.68 -17.69 40.71
CA ALA A 220 12.50 -18.95 41.43
C ALA A 220 12.54 -20.19 40.51
N HIS A 221 12.32 -20.01 39.21
CA HIS A 221 12.28 -21.11 38.24
C HIS A 221 13.62 -21.39 37.56
N CYS A 222 14.26 -20.37 36.97
CA CYS A 222 15.49 -20.55 36.19
C CYS A 222 16.71 -19.90 36.83
N ARG A 223 16.56 -19.32 38.03
CA ARG A 223 17.63 -18.66 38.80
C ARG A 223 18.25 -17.44 38.11
N GLN A 224 17.72 -16.99 36.97
CA GLN A 224 18.13 -15.74 36.34
C GLN A 224 17.94 -14.56 37.29
N GLN A 225 18.97 -13.72 37.45
CA GLN A 225 18.86 -12.48 38.22
C GLN A 225 17.90 -11.51 37.51
N PHE A 226 17.05 -10.85 38.27
CA PHE A 226 16.19 -9.76 37.80
C PHE A 226 16.41 -8.51 38.65
N SER A 227 16.32 -7.35 38.01
CA SER A 227 16.25 -6.04 38.67
C SER A 227 15.28 -5.16 37.89
N PHE A 228 14.33 -4.56 38.60
CA PHE A 228 13.36 -3.61 38.06
C PHE A 228 13.64 -2.18 38.54
N THR A 229 14.80 -1.95 39.18
CA THR A 229 15.20 -0.65 39.70
C THR A 229 15.99 0.13 38.64
N PRO A 230 15.67 1.42 38.40
CA PRO A 230 16.49 2.27 37.55
C PRO A 230 17.93 2.34 38.07
N LYS A 231 18.90 2.17 37.18
CA LYS A 231 20.34 2.23 37.47
C LYS A 231 20.94 3.61 37.21
N LEU A 232 20.35 4.37 36.29
CA LEU A 232 20.71 5.77 36.04
C LEU A 232 19.65 6.70 36.63
N ARG A 233 20.12 7.82 37.20
CA ARG A 233 19.32 8.87 37.84
C ARG A 233 19.46 10.18 37.07
N PRO A 234 18.46 11.08 37.17
CA PRO A 234 18.61 12.45 36.69
C PRO A 234 19.86 13.12 37.27
N GLY A 235 20.68 13.72 36.42
CA GLY A 235 21.94 14.37 36.76
C GLY A 235 23.20 13.50 36.66
N ASP A 236 23.06 12.18 36.50
CA ASP A 236 24.22 11.31 36.29
C ASP A 236 24.94 11.66 34.98
N LEU A 237 26.27 11.66 34.97
CA LEU A 237 27.09 11.89 33.79
C LEU A 237 27.75 10.57 33.34
N VAL A 238 27.12 9.90 32.38
CA VAL A 238 27.57 8.62 31.85
C VAL A 238 28.74 8.83 30.90
N ALA A 239 29.83 8.09 31.12
CA ALA A 239 31.09 8.15 30.36
C ALA A 239 31.66 9.57 30.17
N GLY A 240 31.35 10.50 31.09
CA GLY A 240 31.78 11.90 30.99
C GLY A 240 31.11 12.70 29.86
N GLN A 241 30.12 12.14 29.16
CA GLN A 241 29.56 12.71 27.94
C GLN A 241 28.02 12.85 27.98
N TYR A 242 27.31 11.89 28.56
CA TYR A 242 25.85 11.84 28.48
C TYR A 242 25.23 12.21 29.82
N GLU A 243 24.62 13.39 29.89
CA GLU A 243 23.92 13.88 31.08
C GLU A 243 22.51 13.29 31.12
N MET A 244 22.21 12.47 32.12
CA MET A 244 20.94 11.77 32.24
C MET A 244 19.83 12.70 32.72
N VAL A 245 18.70 12.68 32.03
CA VAL A 245 17.52 13.49 32.39
C VAL A 245 16.50 12.66 33.16
N GLY A 246 16.33 11.39 32.80
CA GLY A 246 15.46 10.48 33.54
C GLY A 246 15.09 9.23 32.74
N ALA A 247 14.23 8.39 33.32
CA ALA A 247 13.74 7.17 32.66
C ALA A 247 12.52 7.47 31.78
N LEU A 248 12.48 6.88 30.59
CA LEU A 248 11.36 6.93 29.65
C LEU A 248 10.43 5.74 29.84
N ALA A 249 11.00 4.53 29.85
CA ALA A 249 10.25 3.29 29.84
C ALA A 249 11.07 2.13 30.41
N HIS A 250 10.40 1.01 30.69
CA HIS A 250 11.03 -0.26 31.02
C HIS A 250 10.59 -1.34 30.03
N GLY A 251 11.55 -2.02 29.40
CA GLY A 251 11.34 -3.08 28.41
C GLY A 251 11.97 -4.42 28.82
N GLY A 252 12.06 -5.36 27.87
CA GLY A 252 12.59 -6.72 28.12
C GLY A 252 14.08 -6.76 28.51
N LEU A 253 14.86 -5.78 28.04
CA LEU A 253 16.30 -5.66 28.33
C LEU A 253 16.60 -4.64 29.44
N GLY A 254 15.57 -4.10 30.10
CA GLY A 254 15.70 -3.17 31.23
C GLY A 254 15.16 -1.77 30.96
N TRP A 255 15.65 -0.80 31.72
CA TRP A 255 15.24 0.59 31.64
C TRP A 255 15.82 1.30 30.40
N ILE A 256 15.00 2.16 29.84
CA ILE A 256 15.32 3.08 28.73
C ILE A 256 15.33 4.48 29.32
N TYR A 257 16.40 5.23 29.09
CA TYR A 257 16.62 6.53 29.68
C TYR A 257 16.80 7.61 28.62
N LEU A 258 16.37 8.82 28.94
CA LEU A 258 16.63 10.02 28.16
C LEU A 258 17.86 10.74 28.71
N GLY A 259 18.75 11.16 27.83
CA GLY A 259 19.92 11.96 28.18
C GLY A 259 20.22 13.05 27.15
N ARG A 260 21.20 13.90 27.47
CA ARG A 260 21.77 14.90 26.57
C ARG A 260 23.22 14.58 26.29
N ASP A 261 23.58 14.57 25.01
CA ASP A 261 24.95 14.41 24.56
C ASP A 261 25.69 15.76 24.62
N LYS A 262 26.52 15.94 25.65
CA LYS A 262 27.23 17.21 25.91
C LYS A 262 28.28 17.51 24.84
N ASN A 263 28.73 16.51 24.07
CA ASN A 263 29.72 16.70 23.02
C ASN A 263 29.09 17.15 21.69
N VAL A 264 27.77 16.98 21.51
CA VAL A 264 27.07 17.27 20.25
C VAL A 264 25.88 18.19 20.52
N SER A 265 26.17 19.44 20.88
CA SER A 265 25.17 20.52 21.05
C SER A 265 23.97 20.16 21.94
N ASP A 266 24.19 19.42 23.03
CA ASP A 266 23.13 18.99 23.96
C ASP A 266 21.96 18.23 23.28
N ARG A 267 22.21 17.57 22.15
CA ARG A 267 21.17 16.78 21.46
C ARG A 267 20.61 15.69 22.37
N TRP A 268 19.33 15.39 22.17
CA TRP A 268 18.67 14.30 22.89
C TRP A 268 19.17 12.94 22.41
N VAL A 269 19.48 12.08 23.38
CA VAL A 269 19.87 10.68 23.14
C VAL A 269 19.10 9.75 24.06
N VAL A 270 19.00 8.49 23.65
CA VAL A 270 18.43 7.42 24.46
C VAL A 270 19.54 6.46 24.88
N LEU A 271 19.54 6.07 26.15
CA LEU A 271 20.41 5.02 26.67
C LEU A 271 19.55 3.82 27.05
N LYS A 272 19.93 2.63 26.58
CA LYS A 272 19.30 1.36 26.94
C LYS A 272 20.36 0.44 27.54
N GLY A 273 20.05 -0.15 28.70
CA GLY A 273 20.97 -1.08 29.35
C GLY A 273 21.20 -2.34 28.52
N LEU A 274 22.46 -2.76 28.40
CA LEU A 274 22.84 -4.09 27.92
C LEU A 274 22.79 -5.04 29.12
N LEU A 275 22.29 -6.27 28.91
CA LEU A 275 21.99 -7.19 30.02
C LEU A 275 23.21 -7.39 30.94
N ASN A 276 22.92 -7.32 32.25
CA ASN A 276 23.87 -7.50 33.35
C ASN A 276 24.72 -8.77 33.22
N SER A 277 25.98 -8.63 32.84
CA SER A 277 27.05 -9.46 33.38
C SER A 277 27.81 -8.61 34.40
N GLY A 278 27.84 -9.03 35.67
CA GLY A 278 28.77 -8.46 36.65
C GLY A 278 30.24 -8.78 36.35
N ASP A 279 30.48 -9.45 35.23
CA ASP A 279 31.77 -9.81 34.66
C ASP A 279 32.12 -8.83 33.52
N PRO A 280 33.21 -8.06 33.65
CA PRO A 280 33.71 -7.15 32.62
C PRO A 280 34.02 -7.83 31.28
N ASP A 281 34.47 -9.09 31.29
CA ASP A 281 34.84 -9.80 30.06
C ASP A 281 33.59 -10.19 29.25
N ALA A 282 32.54 -10.65 29.94
CA ALA A 282 31.24 -10.92 29.33
C ALA A 282 30.56 -9.64 28.81
N LEU A 283 30.79 -8.49 29.46
CA LEU A 283 30.27 -7.21 28.99
C LEU A 283 31.00 -6.75 27.72
N ALA A 284 32.33 -6.90 27.68
CA ALA A 284 33.14 -6.59 26.51
C ALA A 284 32.77 -7.48 25.32
N ALA A 285 32.51 -8.77 25.55
CA ALA A 285 32.01 -9.69 24.53
C ALA A 285 30.64 -9.26 24.00
N ALA A 286 29.68 -8.95 24.87
CA ALA A 286 28.35 -8.49 24.45
C ALA A 286 28.39 -7.16 23.65
N ILE A 287 29.29 -6.24 24.02
CA ILE A 287 29.52 -5.01 23.24
C ILE A 287 30.11 -5.36 21.87
N ALA A 288 31.13 -6.22 21.81
CA ALA A 288 31.76 -6.64 20.56
C ALA A 288 30.76 -7.35 19.62
N GLU A 289 29.88 -8.19 20.15
CA GLU A 289 28.81 -8.86 19.41
C GLU A 289 27.79 -7.88 18.82
N GLN A 290 27.61 -6.70 19.41
CA GLN A 290 26.66 -5.68 18.93
C GLN A 290 27.30 -4.54 18.15
N GLN A 291 28.63 -4.50 18.03
CA GLN A 291 29.33 -3.43 17.32
C GLN A 291 28.95 -3.32 15.85
N PHE A 292 28.55 -4.43 15.20
CA PHE A 292 28.10 -4.39 13.81
C PHE A 292 26.85 -3.51 13.63
N LEU A 293 26.02 -3.36 14.67
CA LEU A 293 24.83 -2.49 14.62
C LEU A 293 25.19 -1.01 14.50
N ALA A 294 26.40 -0.59 14.90
CA ALA A 294 26.86 0.78 14.68
C ALA A 294 27.17 1.09 13.21
N GLN A 295 27.26 0.06 12.35
CA GLN A 295 27.46 0.23 10.91
C GLN A 295 26.14 0.36 10.14
N VAL A 296 25.00 0.14 10.81
CA VAL A 296 23.66 0.28 10.23
C VAL A 296 23.33 1.76 10.15
N GLU A 297 23.37 2.32 8.93
CA GLU A 297 23.06 3.72 8.64
C GLU A 297 21.95 3.78 7.59
N HIS A 298 20.73 4.05 8.04
CA HIS A 298 19.57 4.16 7.16
C HIS A 298 18.56 5.17 7.72
N PRO A 299 17.96 6.06 6.89
CA PRO A 299 17.08 7.13 7.37
C PRO A 299 15.83 6.64 8.14
N LEU A 300 15.39 5.42 7.84
CA LEU A 300 14.23 4.78 8.49
C LEU A 300 14.61 3.88 9.68
N ILE A 301 15.88 3.84 10.07
CA ILE A 301 16.35 3.07 11.23
C ILE A 301 16.90 4.06 12.27
N VAL A 302 16.74 3.72 13.55
CA VAL A 302 17.35 4.47 14.65
C VAL A 302 18.87 4.37 14.59
N GLU A 303 19.56 5.51 14.66
CA GLU A 303 21.02 5.51 14.66
C GLU A 303 21.58 5.09 16.02
N ILE A 304 22.58 4.21 16.01
CA ILE A 304 23.38 3.89 17.20
C ILE A 304 24.63 4.76 17.20
N TYR A 305 24.78 5.59 18.23
CA TYR A 305 25.88 6.53 18.33
C TYR A 305 27.09 5.95 19.05
N ASN A 306 26.88 5.16 20.10
CA ASN A 306 27.98 4.70 20.93
C ASN A 306 27.59 3.50 21.81
N PHE A 307 28.61 2.83 22.35
CA PHE A 307 28.49 1.85 23.41
C PHE A 307 29.33 2.32 24.59
N VAL A 308 28.73 2.47 25.76
CA VAL A 308 29.39 3.03 26.94
C VAL A 308 29.20 2.17 28.16
N THR A 309 30.10 2.32 29.13
CA THR A 309 30.00 1.65 30.42
C THR A 309 29.88 2.69 31.54
N HIS A 310 29.08 2.37 32.56
CA HIS A 310 28.90 3.19 33.75
C HIS A 310 28.63 2.29 34.95
N GLU A 311 29.41 2.45 36.01
CA GLU A 311 29.30 1.68 37.26
C GLU A 311 29.23 0.15 37.04
N GLY A 312 29.99 -0.37 36.08
CA GLY A 312 30.05 -1.79 35.76
C GLY A 312 28.88 -2.32 34.91
N ALA A 313 27.97 -1.47 34.44
CA ALA A 313 26.92 -1.81 33.49
C ALA A 313 27.20 -1.19 32.12
N GLY A 314 26.89 -1.90 31.04
CA GLY A 314 26.95 -1.37 29.67
C GLY A 314 25.64 -0.76 29.21
N TYR A 315 25.75 0.21 28.32
CA TYR A 315 24.63 0.91 27.70
C TYR A 315 24.90 1.11 26.21
N ILE A 316 23.87 0.92 25.41
CA ILE A 316 23.83 1.40 24.03
C ILE A 316 23.25 2.80 24.00
N VAL A 317 23.93 3.72 23.31
CA VAL A 317 23.52 5.11 23.10
C VAL A 317 22.98 5.23 21.68
N MET A 318 21.75 5.72 21.55
CA MET A 318 21.06 5.81 20.27
C MET A 318 20.30 7.13 20.11
N GLU A 319 19.89 7.42 18.88
CA GLU A 319 19.02 8.55 18.53
C GLU A 319 17.74 8.57 19.38
N TYR A 320 17.36 9.76 19.86
CA TYR A 320 16.04 9.97 20.43
C TYR A 320 15.00 10.20 19.33
N VAL A 321 14.06 9.26 19.18
CA VAL A 321 12.97 9.34 18.20
C VAL A 321 11.71 9.92 18.86
N GLY A 322 11.50 11.23 18.72
CA GLY A 322 10.46 12.03 19.40
C GLY A 322 9.03 11.91 18.86
N GLY A 323 8.59 10.70 18.53
CA GLY A 323 7.31 10.42 17.89
C GLY A 323 6.36 9.56 18.72
N ARG A 324 5.32 9.03 18.07
CA ARG A 324 4.37 8.06 18.65
C ARG A 324 4.61 6.69 18.01
N SER A 325 4.68 5.63 18.82
CA SER A 325 4.70 4.29 18.25
C SER A 325 3.33 3.91 17.66
N LEU A 326 3.29 3.04 16.66
CA LEU A 326 2.01 2.63 16.07
C LEU A 326 1.09 1.94 17.09
N LYS A 327 1.67 1.25 18.08
CA LYS A 327 0.91 0.75 19.24
C LYS A 327 0.31 1.86 20.10
N GLN A 328 1.06 2.93 20.34
CA GLN A 328 0.53 4.09 21.07
C GLN A 328 -0.62 4.75 20.29
N LEU A 329 -0.48 4.88 18.96
CA LEU A 329 -1.58 5.37 18.11
C LEU A 329 -2.82 4.49 18.21
N LEU A 330 -2.68 3.16 18.14
CA LEU A 330 -3.80 2.23 18.35
C LEU A 330 -4.45 2.42 19.72
N LYS A 331 -3.66 2.55 20.79
CA LYS A 331 -4.18 2.80 22.14
C LYS A 331 -4.92 4.14 22.26
N ASP A 332 -4.43 5.18 21.62
CA ASP A 332 -5.11 6.49 21.63
C ASP A 332 -6.44 6.40 20.91
N ARG A 333 -6.50 5.70 19.77
CA ARG A 333 -7.74 5.45 19.02
C ARG A 333 -8.74 4.65 19.86
N MET A 334 -8.28 3.60 20.54
CA MET A 334 -9.11 2.84 21.48
C MET A 334 -9.66 3.73 22.59
N LYS A 335 -8.82 4.58 23.19
CA LYS A 335 -9.22 5.52 24.24
C LYS A 335 -10.26 6.53 23.72
N ALA A 336 -10.06 7.06 22.52
CA ALA A 336 -11.00 7.98 21.86
C ALA A 336 -12.35 7.32 21.57
N LYS A 337 -12.37 6.00 21.36
CA LYS A 337 -13.58 5.19 21.14
C LYS A 337 -14.14 4.54 22.40
N GLY A 338 -13.86 5.10 23.58
CA GLY A 338 -14.41 4.60 24.85
C GLY A 338 -13.90 3.23 25.28
N GLY A 339 -12.71 2.84 24.85
CA GLY A 339 -12.07 1.55 25.19
C GLY A 339 -12.34 0.42 24.20
N LEU A 340 -13.21 0.62 23.21
CA LEU A 340 -13.44 -0.34 22.12
C LEU A 340 -12.23 -0.39 21.18
N TYR A 341 -11.95 -1.58 20.61
CA TYR A 341 -10.87 -1.70 19.63
C TYR A 341 -11.16 -0.85 18.39
N ASP A 342 -10.16 -0.09 17.93
CA ASP A 342 -10.26 0.78 16.77
C ASP A 342 -8.99 0.66 15.90
N PRO A 343 -8.96 -0.27 14.93
CA PRO A 343 -7.79 -0.49 14.11
C PRO A 343 -7.46 0.75 13.27
N LEU A 344 -6.26 0.76 12.69
CA LEU A 344 -5.96 1.72 11.63
C LEU A 344 -6.82 1.41 10.39
N PRO A 345 -7.23 2.43 9.62
CA PRO A 345 -7.71 2.21 8.27
C PRO A 345 -6.72 1.36 7.48
N LEU A 346 -7.21 0.40 6.69
CA LEU A 346 -6.36 -0.59 6.04
C LEU A 346 -5.33 0.05 5.10
N ASP A 347 -5.71 1.08 4.36
CA ASP A 347 -4.82 1.87 3.52
C ASP A 347 -3.68 2.52 4.31
N GLN A 348 -3.96 3.03 5.52
CA GLN A 348 -2.93 3.59 6.40
C GLN A 348 -2.02 2.51 6.99
N ALA A 349 -2.56 1.35 7.39
CA ALA A 349 -1.75 0.23 7.87
C ALA A 349 -0.78 -0.28 6.79
N LEU A 350 -1.28 -0.47 5.56
CA LEU A 350 -0.47 -0.80 4.38
C LEU A 350 0.58 0.27 4.10
N ALA A 351 0.20 1.56 4.17
CA ALA A 351 1.13 2.67 3.96
C ALA A 351 2.29 2.68 4.97
N PHE A 352 2.03 2.43 6.25
CA PHE A 352 3.08 2.33 7.26
C PHE A 352 4.02 1.14 7.01
N CYS A 353 3.48 -0.03 6.66
CA CYS A 353 4.29 -1.19 6.31
C CYS A 353 5.13 -0.92 5.06
N LEU A 354 4.53 -0.41 3.98
CA LEU A 354 5.22 -0.07 2.73
C LEU A 354 6.37 0.92 2.93
N GLU A 355 6.17 1.93 3.79
CA GLU A 355 7.21 2.92 4.09
C GLU A 355 8.44 2.25 4.70
N ILE A 356 8.26 1.22 5.55
CA ILE A 356 9.36 0.62 6.31
C ILE A 356 10.10 -0.49 5.57
N LEU A 357 9.49 -1.10 4.54
CA LEU A 357 10.10 -2.19 3.76
C LEU A 357 11.50 -1.88 3.17
N PRO A 358 11.82 -0.67 2.67
CA PRO A 358 13.19 -0.38 2.24
C PRO A 358 14.24 -0.52 3.36
N ALA A 359 13.88 -0.32 4.64
CA ALA A 359 14.79 -0.57 5.76
C ALA A 359 15.12 -2.06 5.92
N PHE A 360 14.16 -2.95 5.64
CA PHE A 360 14.37 -4.39 5.66
C PHE A 360 15.23 -4.84 4.48
N SER A 361 14.96 -4.36 3.27
CA SER A 361 15.79 -4.62 2.08
C SER A 361 17.26 -4.25 2.36
N TYR A 362 17.51 -3.06 2.92
CA TYR A 362 18.84 -2.64 3.37
C TYR A 362 19.48 -3.59 4.40
N LEU A 363 18.75 -4.03 5.43
CA LEU A 363 19.29 -4.98 6.40
C LEU A 363 19.61 -6.33 5.76
N HIS A 364 18.73 -6.82 4.89
CA HIS A 364 18.89 -8.10 4.20
C HIS A 364 20.09 -8.09 3.26
N ASP A 365 20.35 -6.98 2.57
CA ASP A 365 21.54 -6.76 1.73
C ASP A 365 22.85 -6.80 2.54
N LEU A 366 22.80 -6.40 3.82
CA LEU A 366 23.92 -6.50 4.75
C LEU A 366 24.06 -7.90 5.40
N GLY A 367 23.20 -8.86 5.05
CA GLY A 367 23.16 -10.18 5.67
C GLY A 367 22.59 -10.16 7.09
N LEU A 368 21.77 -9.15 7.42
CA LEU A 368 21.12 -8.97 8.72
C LEU A 368 19.62 -9.23 8.64
N VAL A 369 19.03 -9.73 9.73
CA VAL A 369 17.57 -9.90 9.90
C VAL A 369 17.12 -9.21 11.18
N TYR A 370 15.89 -8.69 11.18
CA TYR A 370 15.38 -7.81 12.24
C TYR A 370 14.77 -8.58 13.42
N CYS A 371 14.11 -9.71 13.16
CA CYS A 371 13.61 -10.72 14.11
C CYS A 371 12.46 -10.33 15.07
N ASP A 372 12.30 -9.06 15.46
CA ASP A 372 11.29 -8.64 16.45
C ASP A 372 10.33 -7.55 15.92
N PHE A 373 9.94 -7.62 14.65
CA PHE A 373 9.07 -6.62 14.05
C PHE A 373 7.63 -6.71 14.57
N LYS A 374 7.14 -5.57 15.09
CA LYS A 374 5.82 -5.41 15.70
C LYS A 374 5.45 -3.92 15.83
N PRO A 375 4.17 -3.58 16.08
CA PRO A 375 3.73 -2.17 16.19
C PRO A 375 4.43 -1.33 17.26
N ASP A 376 5.03 -1.96 18.29
CA ASP A 376 5.83 -1.26 19.31
C ASP A 376 7.09 -0.62 18.72
N ASN A 377 7.67 -1.23 17.68
CA ASN A 377 9.00 -0.89 17.18
C ASN A 377 8.97 0.06 15.97
N MET A 378 7.80 0.58 15.61
CA MET A 378 7.61 1.57 14.55
C MET A 378 7.16 2.89 15.17
N ILE A 379 7.95 3.95 15.05
CA ILE A 379 7.62 5.29 15.54
C ILE A 379 7.38 6.23 14.37
N GLN A 380 6.20 6.86 14.36
CA GLN A 380 5.88 7.95 13.46
C GLN A 380 6.32 9.29 14.08
N VAL A 381 7.14 10.05 13.35
CA VAL A 381 7.63 11.38 13.72
C VAL A 381 7.14 12.37 12.67
N GLY A 382 6.09 13.14 12.98
CA GLY A 382 5.43 13.97 11.98
C GLY A 382 4.95 13.11 10.81
N ASP A 383 5.47 13.36 9.61
CA ASP A 383 5.19 12.60 8.39
C ASP A 383 6.26 11.55 8.06
N ALA A 384 7.23 11.28 8.93
CA ALA A 384 8.25 10.25 8.75
C ALA A 384 8.03 9.05 9.67
N LEU A 385 8.72 7.94 9.35
CA LEU A 385 8.66 6.68 10.10
C LEU A 385 10.07 6.21 10.43
N LYS A 386 10.27 5.65 11.63
CA LYS A 386 11.54 5.02 12.03
C LYS A 386 11.30 3.69 12.73
N LEU A 387 12.10 2.69 12.39
CA LEU A 387 12.32 1.49 13.18
C LEU A 387 13.18 1.81 14.38
N ILE A 388 12.74 1.35 15.53
CA ILE A 388 13.50 1.41 16.78
C ILE A 388 13.78 -0.01 17.29
N ASP A 389 14.61 -0.12 18.33
CA ASP A 389 14.95 -1.38 18.99
C ASP A 389 15.62 -2.42 18.08
N LEU A 390 16.93 -2.25 17.89
CA LEU A 390 17.79 -3.18 17.15
C LEU A 390 18.26 -4.37 18.01
N GLY A 391 17.71 -4.56 19.21
CA GLY A 391 18.17 -5.60 20.14
C GLY A 391 17.86 -7.03 19.68
N GLY A 392 16.95 -7.21 18.71
CA GLY A 392 16.69 -8.49 18.05
C GLY A 392 17.48 -8.70 16.76
N VAL A 393 18.11 -7.64 16.23
CA VAL A 393 18.82 -7.70 14.95
C VAL A 393 20.05 -8.57 15.07
N ARG A 394 20.30 -9.38 14.05
CA ARG A 394 21.41 -10.35 14.03
C ARG A 394 21.78 -10.67 12.60
N ARG A 395 22.93 -11.32 12.45
CA ARG A 395 23.37 -11.85 11.17
C ARG A 395 22.61 -13.13 10.83
N ILE A 396 22.41 -13.38 9.54
CA ILE A 396 21.75 -14.59 9.05
C ILE A 396 22.60 -15.83 9.32
N ASP A 397 23.93 -15.69 9.39
CA ASP A 397 24.90 -16.75 9.67
C ASP A 397 25.21 -16.96 11.17
N ASP A 398 24.42 -16.33 12.06
CA ASP A 398 24.60 -16.43 13.51
C ASP A 398 23.73 -17.53 14.14
N ASP A 399 24.32 -18.72 14.27
CA ASP A 399 23.72 -19.92 14.85
C ASP A 399 23.89 -20.04 16.38
N GLU A 400 24.74 -19.22 17.00
CA GLU A 400 25.11 -19.38 18.42
C GLU A 400 24.34 -18.43 19.34
N SER A 401 24.00 -17.23 18.87
CA SER A 401 23.36 -16.22 19.69
C SER A 401 21.92 -16.59 20.06
N ALA A 402 21.50 -16.23 21.28
CA ALA A 402 20.12 -16.44 21.73
C ALA A 402 19.10 -15.70 20.85
N ILE A 403 18.12 -16.44 20.30
CA ILE A 403 17.08 -15.88 19.44
C ILE A 403 15.99 -15.24 20.30
N TYR A 404 15.73 -13.95 20.07
CA TYR A 404 14.66 -13.20 20.71
C TYR A 404 13.52 -12.96 19.73
N GLY A 405 12.29 -13.07 20.21
CA GLY A 405 11.10 -12.75 19.43
C GLY A 405 9.86 -12.62 20.30
N THR A 406 8.86 -11.92 19.79
CA THR A 406 7.59 -11.71 20.52
C THR A 406 6.56 -12.78 20.14
N VAL A 407 5.99 -13.45 21.15
CA VAL A 407 4.92 -14.44 20.98
C VAL A 407 3.74 -13.82 20.22
N GLY A 408 3.32 -14.51 19.15
CA GLY A 408 2.26 -14.08 18.24
C GLY A 408 2.75 -13.35 16.99
N TYR A 409 4.03 -13.00 16.92
CA TYR A 409 4.67 -12.39 15.74
C TYR A 409 5.77 -13.28 15.14
N GLN A 410 6.57 -13.93 15.98
CA GLN A 410 7.69 -14.75 15.54
C GLN A 410 7.23 -15.94 14.68
N ALA A 411 7.96 -16.20 13.60
CA ALA A 411 7.70 -17.31 12.69
C ALA A 411 7.93 -18.67 13.37
N PRO A 412 7.12 -19.70 13.07
CA PRO A 412 7.14 -20.99 13.77
C PRO A 412 8.47 -21.75 13.65
N GLU A 413 9.16 -21.62 12.51
CA GLU A 413 10.40 -22.33 12.20
C GLU A 413 11.62 -21.79 12.95
N VAL A 414 11.57 -20.54 13.43
CA VAL A 414 12.74 -19.80 13.94
C VAL A 414 13.42 -20.52 15.10
N ALA A 415 12.64 -21.18 15.97
CA ALA A 415 13.19 -21.93 17.09
C ALA A 415 13.96 -23.20 16.68
N GLN A 416 13.77 -23.68 15.45
CA GLN A 416 14.37 -24.92 14.93
C GLN A 416 15.44 -24.66 13.86
N VAL A 417 15.16 -23.72 12.94
CA VAL A 417 15.96 -23.46 11.74
C VAL A 417 16.79 -22.18 11.88
N GLY A 418 16.46 -21.34 12.86
CA GLY A 418 17.03 -20.01 12.99
C GLY A 418 16.27 -18.95 12.19
N PRO A 419 16.65 -17.68 12.35
CA PRO A 419 16.01 -16.55 11.70
C PRO A 419 16.53 -16.36 10.27
N SER A 420 15.64 -15.91 9.39
CA SER A 420 15.88 -15.72 7.97
C SER A 420 15.07 -14.55 7.40
N ILE A 421 15.34 -14.16 6.16
CA ILE A 421 14.52 -13.20 5.41
C ILE A 421 13.04 -13.61 5.43
N ALA A 422 12.76 -14.90 5.21
CA ALA A 422 11.41 -15.45 5.24
C ALA A 422 10.75 -15.31 6.63
N SER A 423 11.53 -15.38 7.72
CA SER A 423 11.02 -15.15 9.07
C SER A 423 10.68 -13.68 9.35
N ASP A 424 11.44 -12.73 8.80
CA ASP A 424 11.10 -11.30 8.85
C ASP A 424 9.81 -11.02 8.08
N ILE A 425 9.66 -11.59 6.88
CA ILE A 425 8.43 -11.48 6.06
C ILE A 425 7.20 -11.97 6.83
N TYR A 426 7.34 -13.06 7.60
CA TYR A 426 6.29 -13.54 8.49
C TYR A 426 5.92 -12.48 9.54
N THR A 427 6.90 -11.88 10.22
CA THR A 427 6.64 -10.84 11.22
C THR A 427 5.98 -9.59 10.63
N ILE A 428 6.29 -9.26 9.36
CA ILE A 428 5.66 -8.16 8.61
C ILE A 428 4.18 -8.46 8.39
N GLY A 429 3.84 -9.66 7.90
CA GLY A 429 2.45 -10.09 7.70
C GLY A 429 1.64 -10.06 9.01
N ARG A 430 2.21 -10.57 10.10
CA ARG A 430 1.56 -10.53 11.44
C ARG A 430 1.33 -9.11 11.92
N THR A 431 2.33 -8.23 11.74
CA THR A 431 2.25 -6.82 12.14
C THR A 431 1.17 -6.07 11.37
N LEU A 432 1.08 -6.26 10.05
CA LEU A 432 0.04 -5.67 9.21
C LEU A 432 -1.37 -6.01 9.72
N LEU A 433 -1.62 -7.28 10.05
CA LEU A 433 -2.93 -7.71 10.55
C LEU A 433 -3.26 -7.12 11.92
N VAL A 434 -2.29 -7.03 12.83
CA VAL A 434 -2.50 -6.39 14.14
C VAL A 434 -2.84 -4.90 13.98
N LEU A 435 -2.24 -4.22 13.01
CA LEU A 435 -2.53 -2.81 12.72
C LEU A 435 -3.92 -2.63 12.08
N ALA A 436 -4.31 -3.53 11.17
CA ALA A 436 -5.49 -3.38 10.31
C ALA A 436 -6.79 -3.96 10.88
N MET A 437 -6.74 -4.87 11.86
CA MET A 437 -7.94 -5.46 12.46
C MET A 437 -7.78 -5.84 13.93
N GLU A 438 -8.90 -6.14 14.60
CA GLU A 438 -8.88 -6.78 15.91
C GLU A 438 -8.50 -8.26 15.74
N PHE A 439 -7.20 -8.54 15.65
CA PHE A 439 -6.68 -9.90 15.46
C PHE A 439 -6.79 -10.73 16.75
N ARG A 440 -8.01 -11.08 17.18
CA ARG A 440 -8.24 -11.88 18.38
C ARG A 440 -7.59 -13.26 18.26
N GLY A 441 -6.90 -13.70 19.30
CA GLY A 441 -6.29 -15.03 19.36
C GLY A 441 -4.91 -15.15 18.69
N TYR A 442 -4.32 -14.06 18.16
CA TYR A 442 -3.00 -14.10 17.52
C TYR A 442 -1.84 -14.57 18.44
N GLN A 443 -2.03 -14.54 19.76
CA GLN A 443 -1.07 -15.09 20.75
C GLN A 443 -1.53 -16.43 21.35
N GLY A 444 -2.59 -17.03 20.80
CA GLY A 444 -3.23 -18.24 21.31
C GLY A 444 -3.77 -19.09 20.15
N THR A 445 -5.09 -19.09 19.94
CA THR A 445 -5.76 -19.91 18.90
C THR A 445 -5.13 -19.80 17.52
N TYR A 446 -4.70 -18.60 17.13
CA TYR A 446 -4.09 -18.28 15.84
C TYR A 446 -2.60 -17.94 16.00
N LEU A 447 -1.90 -18.64 16.89
CA LEU A 447 -0.48 -18.39 17.17
C LEU A 447 0.38 -18.50 15.91
N HIS A 448 0.14 -19.53 15.08
CA HIS A 448 0.88 -19.79 13.84
C HIS A 448 0.00 -19.86 12.59
N THR A 449 -1.28 -19.49 12.71
CA THR A 449 -2.28 -19.54 11.63
C THR A 449 -3.02 -18.22 11.53
N LEU A 450 -3.85 -18.08 10.49
CA LEU A 450 -4.75 -16.94 10.30
C LEU A 450 -6.21 -17.37 10.55
N PRO A 451 -7.09 -16.45 10.99
CA PRO A 451 -8.52 -16.73 11.05
C PRO A 451 -9.07 -16.91 9.63
N PRO A 452 -10.09 -17.76 9.44
CA PRO A 452 -10.63 -18.03 8.12
C PRO A 452 -11.36 -16.79 7.55
N PRO A 453 -11.36 -16.57 6.23
CA PRO A 453 -11.99 -15.40 5.60
C PRO A 453 -13.48 -15.26 5.92
N GLU A 454 -14.22 -16.37 6.00
CA GLU A 454 -15.68 -16.37 6.24
C GLU A 454 -16.06 -15.84 7.63
N GLN A 455 -15.10 -15.84 8.57
CA GLN A 455 -15.28 -15.34 9.93
C GLN A 455 -14.60 -13.99 10.15
N THR A 456 -13.95 -13.44 9.12
CA THR A 456 -13.12 -12.24 9.21
C THR A 456 -13.61 -11.21 8.18
N PRO A 457 -14.45 -10.24 8.58
CA PRO A 457 -15.03 -9.26 7.65
C PRO A 457 -14.01 -8.50 6.80
N LEU A 458 -12.81 -8.25 7.33
CA LEU A 458 -11.73 -7.60 6.59
C LEU A 458 -11.24 -8.47 5.42
N PHE A 459 -11.08 -9.78 5.63
CA PHE A 459 -10.66 -10.72 4.59
C PHE A 459 -11.77 -10.95 3.56
N ALA A 460 -13.01 -11.11 4.00
CA ALA A 460 -14.16 -11.26 3.09
C ALA A 460 -14.39 -10.04 2.18
N ARG A 461 -13.92 -8.85 2.59
CA ARG A 461 -13.98 -7.63 1.79
C ARG A 461 -12.77 -7.46 0.88
N HIS A 462 -11.60 -7.92 1.32
CA HIS A 462 -10.33 -7.71 0.65
C HIS A 462 -9.58 -9.03 0.48
N ASP A 463 -9.98 -9.83 -0.51
CA ASP A 463 -9.36 -11.13 -0.79
C ASP A 463 -7.85 -11.04 -1.04
N SER A 464 -7.40 -9.97 -1.71
CA SER A 464 -5.99 -9.74 -2.01
C SER A 464 -5.16 -9.49 -0.74
N LEU A 465 -5.75 -8.86 0.29
CA LEU A 465 -5.13 -8.75 1.61
C LEU A 465 -5.01 -10.12 2.28
N TYR A 466 -6.04 -10.96 2.19
CA TYR A 466 -5.97 -12.31 2.76
C TYR A 466 -4.84 -13.10 2.13
N TRP A 467 -4.73 -13.12 0.80
CA TRP A 467 -3.67 -13.85 0.10
C TRP A 467 -2.27 -13.27 0.37
N LEU A 468 -2.14 -11.94 0.44
CA LEU A 468 -0.90 -11.29 0.86
C LEU A 468 -0.47 -11.76 2.26
N ALA A 469 -1.39 -11.77 3.22
CA ALA A 469 -1.12 -12.20 4.58
C ALA A 469 -0.86 -13.70 4.68
N ALA A 470 -1.61 -14.52 3.95
CA ALA A 470 -1.45 -15.97 3.89
C ALA A 470 -0.08 -16.36 3.33
N LYS A 471 0.36 -15.70 2.25
CA LYS A 471 1.70 -15.91 1.69
C LYS A 471 2.79 -15.42 2.64
N CYS A 472 2.65 -14.25 3.28
CA CYS A 472 3.62 -13.82 4.31
C CYS A 472 3.72 -14.83 5.47
N CYS A 473 2.58 -15.39 5.89
CA CYS A 473 2.46 -16.25 7.06
C CYS A 473 2.40 -17.75 6.71
N ALA A 474 2.89 -18.15 5.54
CA ALA A 474 2.89 -19.55 5.13
C ALA A 474 3.70 -20.40 6.13
N PRO A 475 3.22 -21.60 6.52
CA PRO A 475 3.93 -22.45 7.47
C PRO A 475 5.34 -22.81 6.98
N ASP A 476 5.46 -23.17 5.71
CA ASP A 476 6.75 -23.38 5.06
C ASP A 476 7.36 -22.02 4.67
N PRO A 477 8.61 -21.71 5.10
CA PRO A 477 9.31 -20.50 4.68
C PRO A 477 9.48 -20.36 3.16
N ALA A 478 9.58 -21.47 2.42
CA ALA A 478 9.76 -21.45 0.96
C ALA A 478 8.50 -20.99 0.22
N ASP A 479 7.31 -21.13 0.82
CA ASP A 479 6.05 -20.68 0.23
C ASP A 479 5.81 -19.17 0.37
N ARG A 480 6.65 -18.48 1.16
CA ARG A 480 6.54 -17.03 1.41
C ARG A 480 7.06 -16.23 0.22
N PHE A 481 7.09 -14.91 0.35
CA PHE A 481 7.80 -14.07 -0.62
C PHE A 481 9.30 -14.33 -0.53
N ALA A 482 10.00 -14.40 -1.67
CA ALA A 482 11.43 -14.66 -1.72
C ALA A 482 12.24 -13.47 -1.19
N SER A 483 11.71 -12.25 -1.36
CA SER A 483 12.33 -11.03 -0.86
C SER A 483 11.29 -10.02 -0.36
N VAL A 484 11.76 -9.04 0.41
CA VAL A 484 10.91 -7.95 0.90
C VAL A 484 10.52 -6.99 -0.24
N ASP A 485 11.30 -6.92 -1.32
CA ASP A 485 10.97 -6.13 -2.51
C ASP A 485 9.86 -6.76 -3.35
N GLU A 486 9.81 -8.10 -3.40
CA GLU A 486 8.67 -8.83 -3.95
C GLU A 486 7.39 -8.53 -3.14
N LEU A 487 7.48 -8.67 -1.81
CA LEU A 487 6.39 -8.31 -0.90
C LEU A 487 5.95 -6.84 -1.08
N ARG A 488 6.90 -5.91 -1.22
CA ARG A 488 6.61 -4.49 -1.41
C ARG A 488 5.80 -4.24 -2.68
N THR A 489 6.18 -4.89 -3.77
CA THR A 489 5.49 -4.78 -5.07
C THR A 489 4.04 -5.26 -4.93
N GLN A 490 3.83 -6.42 -4.30
CA GLN A 490 2.48 -6.97 -4.11
C GLN A 490 1.65 -6.13 -3.12
N MET A 491 2.25 -5.69 -2.00
CA MET A 491 1.59 -4.85 -1.01
C MET A 491 1.15 -3.49 -1.60
N LEU A 492 1.92 -2.92 -2.54
CA LEU A 492 1.54 -1.71 -3.25
C LEU A 492 0.33 -1.94 -4.16
N GLY A 493 0.24 -3.10 -4.83
CA GLY A 493 -0.94 -3.51 -5.59
C GLY A 493 -2.19 -3.60 -4.72
N VAL A 494 -2.08 -4.26 -3.55
CA VAL A 494 -3.17 -4.33 -2.56
C VAL A 494 -3.57 -2.94 -2.07
N LEU A 495 -2.62 -2.04 -1.79
CA LEU A 495 -2.94 -0.66 -1.41
C LEU A 495 -3.74 0.07 -2.50
N ARG A 496 -3.39 -0.10 -3.77
CA ARG A 496 -4.14 0.51 -4.89
C ARG A 496 -5.59 0.02 -4.91
N GLU A 497 -5.83 -1.26 -4.70
CA GLU A 497 -7.18 -1.84 -4.64
C GLU A 497 -7.99 -1.25 -3.48
N VAL A 498 -7.40 -1.17 -2.29
CA VAL A 498 -8.06 -0.62 -1.10
C VAL A 498 -8.41 0.86 -1.29
N VAL A 499 -7.52 1.66 -1.88
CA VAL A 499 -7.78 3.08 -2.18
C VAL A 499 -8.82 3.24 -3.29
N ALA A 500 -8.78 2.37 -4.30
CA ALA A 500 -9.74 2.38 -5.39
C ALA A 500 -11.18 2.12 -4.90
N GLU A 501 -11.37 1.25 -3.91
CA GLU A 501 -12.69 0.99 -3.33
C GLU A 501 -13.27 2.21 -2.60
N GLN A 502 -12.43 3.10 -2.07
CA GLN A 502 -12.86 4.34 -1.43
C GLN A 502 -13.22 5.44 -2.45
N THR A 503 -12.90 5.23 -3.72
CA THR A 503 -13.12 6.21 -4.80
C THR A 503 -14.39 5.86 -5.57
N THR A 504 -15.24 6.85 -5.84
CA THR A 504 -16.45 6.65 -6.66
C THR A 504 -16.10 6.62 -8.15
N GLY A 505 -16.54 5.57 -8.85
CA GLY A 505 -16.36 5.42 -10.31
C GLY A 505 -15.26 4.43 -10.68
N THR A 506 -14.62 4.65 -11.82
CA THR A 506 -13.50 3.83 -12.31
C THR A 506 -12.16 4.52 -12.16
N ALA A 507 -11.09 3.72 -12.29
CA ALA A 507 -9.74 4.23 -12.34
C ALA A 507 -9.55 5.21 -13.51
N LEU A 508 -8.91 6.34 -13.20
CA LEU A 508 -8.50 7.36 -14.18
C LEU A 508 -7.01 7.31 -14.49
N THR A 509 -6.26 6.54 -13.71
CA THR A 509 -4.81 6.40 -13.82
C THR A 509 -4.44 4.94 -14.04
N SER A 510 -3.29 4.73 -14.68
CA SER A 510 -2.69 3.40 -14.82
C SER A 510 -1.32 3.35 -14.17
N ALA A 511 -0.97 2.19 -13.69
CA ALA A 511 0.36 1.87 -13.21
C ALA A 511 0.91 0.65 -13.95
N SER A 512 2.18 0.73 -14.38
CA SER A 512 2.82 -0.43 -14.99
C SER A 512 3.05 -1.51 -13.95
N SER A 513 2.65 -2.73 -14.27
CA SER A 513 3.14 -3.94 -13.59
C SER A 513 4.58 -4.22 -14.04
N VAL A 514 5.36 -4.82 -13.15
CA VAL A 514 6.71 -5.36 -13.45
C VAL A 514 6.64 -6.81 -13.92
N LEU A 515 5.53 -7.52 -13.63
CA LEU A 515 5.33 -8.94 -13.96
C LEU A 515 4.48 -9.15 -15.22
N PHE A 516 3.58 -8.20 -15.52
CA PHE A 516 2.64 -8.33 -16.63
C PHE A 516 2.61 -7.10 -17.56
N HIS A 517 2.29 -7.34 -18.82
CA HIS A 517 1.85 -6.34 -19.76
C HIS A 517 0.37 -6.02 -19.54
N ALA A 518 -0.01 -4.75 -19.76
CA ALA A 518 -1.41 -4.37 -19.74
C ALA A 518 -2.22 -5.11 -20.83
N PRO A 519 -3.53 -5.32 -20.64
CA PRO A 519 -4.39 -5.92 -21.66
C PRO A 519 -4.26 -5.19 -23.00
N THR A 520 -4.03 -5.94 -24.08
CA THR A 520 -3.73 -5.39 -25.41
C THR A 520 -4.96 -4.97 -26.19
N THR A 521 -6.15 -5.50 -25.85
CA THR A 521 -7.36 -5.29 -26.63
C THR A 521 -8.48 -4.63 -25.85
N SER A 522 -9.35 -3.99 -26.61
CA SER A 522 -10.63 -3.48 -26.15
C SER A 522 -11.80 -4.32 -26.65
N ARG A 523 -11.56 -5.60 -26.97
CA ARG A 523 -12.60 -6.48 -27.48
C ARG A 523 -13.49 -6.99 -26.34
N SER A 524 -14.75 -7.20 -26.68
CA SER A 524 -15.80 -7.71 -25.81
C SER A 524 -15.46 -9.11 -25.32
N VAL A 525 -15.08 -10.01 -26.22
CA VAL A 525 -14.69 -11.39 -25.87
C VAL A 525 -13.18 -11.50 -25.74
N LEU A 526 -12.72 -11.93 -24.57
CA LEU A 526 -11.30 -12.20 -24.29
C LEU A 526 -11.03 -13.69 -24.49
N GLY A 527 -10.18 -14.02 -25.46
CA GLY A 527 -9.46 -15.29 -25.54
C GLY A 527 -8.09 -15.18 -24.87
N TRP A 528 -7.30 -16.24 -24.95
CA TRP A 528 -5.99 -16.34 -24.29
C TRP A 528 -5.01 -15.25 -24.75
N GLU A 529 -5.01 -14.87 -26.03
CA GLU A 529 -4.12 -13.84 -26.61
C GLU A 529 -4.44 -12.42 -26.12
N GLN A 530 -5.67 -12.19 -25.68
CA GLN A 530 -6.13 -10.89 -25.22
C GLN A 530 -5.98 -10.72 -23.70
N LEU A 531 -5.63 -11.79 -22.98
CA LEU A 531 -5.25 -11.71 -21.58
C LEU A 531 -3.87 -11.03 -21.44
N PRO A 532 -3.57 -10.43 -20.27
CA PRO A 532 -2.25 -9.85 -19.97
C PRO A 532 -1.09 -10.80 -20.28
N GLY A 533 -0.10 -10.34 -21.04
CA GLY A 533 1.12 -11.11 -21.28
C GLY A 533 2.07 -11.06 -20.08
N LEU A 534 2.89 -12.09 -19.88
CA LEU A 534 4.01 -12.05 -18.94
C LEU A 534 5.09 -11.08 -19.46
N ARG A 535 5.71 -10.33 -18.56
CA ARG A 535 6.95 -9.59 -18.86
C ARG A 535 8.14 -10.52 -18.72
N GLU A 536 9.09 -10.35 -19.61
CA GLU A 536 10.34 -11.11 -19.61
C GLU A 536 11.20 -10.70 -18.40
N ASP A 537 11.78 -11.70 -17.73
CA ASP A 537 12.81 -11.46 -16.73
C ASP A 537 14.13 -11.07 -17.41
N THR A 538 14.47 -9.79 -17.30
CA THR A 538 15.72 -9.25 -17.89
C THR A 538 16.99 -9.77 -17.22
N THR A 539 16.87 -10.44 -16.07
CA THR A 539 17.99 -11.04 -15.35
C THR A 539 18.26 -12.50 -15.72
N ASP A 540 17.36 -13.12 -16.51
CA ASP A 540 17.57 -14.48 -17.03
C ASP A 540 18.83 -14.53 -17.92
N PRO A 541 19.70 -15.55 -17.76
CA PRO A 541 20.93 -15.68 -18.53
C PRO A 541 20.73 -15.66 -20.06
N GLN A 542 19.54 -16.08 -20.53
CA GLN A 542 19.20 -16.22 -21.93
C GLN A 542 18.43 -15.01 -22.48
N HIS A 543 18.14 -13.98 -21.68
CA HIS A 543 17.36 -12.81 -22.10
C HIS A 543 17.96 -12.11 -23.34
N ALA A 544 19.29 -11.92 -23.36
CA ALA A 544 19.97 -11.29 -24.50
C ALA A 544 19.89 -12.13 -25.78
N TRP A 545 19.95 -13.46 -25.65
CA TRP A 545 19.82 -14.38 -26.77
C TRP A 545 18.38 -14.41 -27.30
N LEU A 546 17.38 -14.48 -26.41
CA LEU A 546 15.95 -14.42 -26.74
C LEU A 546 15.58 -13.15 -27.51
N SER A 547 16.11 -12.02 -27.08
CA SER A 547 15.94 -10.71 -27.73
C SER A 547 16.56 -10.65 -29.13
N GLY A 548 17.58 -11.47 -29.40
CA GLY A 548 18.27 -11.52 -30.70
C GLY A 548 17.62 -12.43 -31.74
N ILE A 549 16.59 -13.20 -31.38
CA ILE A 549 15.92 -14.11 -32.32
C ILE A 549 15.08 -13.30 -33.32
N GLY A 550 15.54 -13.25 -34.57
CA GLY A 550 14.84 -12.57 -35.68
C GLY A 550 13.69 -13.35 -36.34
N ALA A 551 13.46 -14.61 -35.94
CA ALA A 551 12.38 -15.42 -36.48
C ALA A 551 11.01 -14.86 -36.06
N THR A 552 10.18 -14.50 -37.04
CA THR A 552 8.81 -13.99 -36.83
C THR A 552 7.73 -15.05 -36.98
N ASP A 553 8.02 -16.12 -37.73
CA ASP A 553 7.12 -17.26 -37.88
C ASP A 553 7.12 -18.10 -36.59
N PRO A 554 5.94 -18.41 -35.99
CA PRO A 554 5.88 -19.15 -34.73
C PRO A 554 6.50 -20.55 -34.79
N ALA A 555 6.38 -21.26 -35.92
CA ALA A 555 6.94 -22.60 -36.06
C ALA A 555 8.47 -22.56 -36.18
N GLU A 556 9.01 -21.63 -36.96
CA GLU A 556 10.45 -21.39 -37.03
C GLU A 556 11.01 -20.94 -35.67
N ARG A 557 10.33 -20.02 -34.99
CA ARG A 557 10.75 -19.53 -33.67
C ARG A 557 10.73 -20.64 -32.63
N LEU A 558 9.71 -21.49 -32.58
CA LEU A 558 9.65 -22.65 -31.68
C LEU A 558 10.82 -23.62 -31.92
N ARG A 559 11.19 -23.85 -33.19
CA ARG A 559 12.34 -24.68 -33.57
C ARG A 559 13.66 -24.06 -33.09
N VAL A 560 13.85 -22.75 -33.26
CA VAL A 560 15.04 -22.04 -32.73
C VAL A 560 15.11 -22.17 -31.20
N LEU A 561 14.00 -21.96 -30.50
CA LEU A 561 13.94 -22.07 -29.03
C LEU A 561 14.21 -23.49 -28.52
N THR A 562 13.81 -24.51 -29.28
CA THR A 562 13.99 -25.92 -28.88
C THR A 562 15.38 -26.44 -29.23
N ASP A 563 15.88 -26.14 -30.43
CA ASP A 563 17.08 -26.78 -30.97
C ASP A 563 18.36 -25.94 -30.83
N GLN A 564 18.23 -24.60 -30.72
CA GLN A 564 19.36 -23.66 -30.82
C GLN A 564 19.59 -22.82 -29.57
N ALA A 565 18.73 -22.93 -28.55
CA ALA A 565 18.93 -22.24 -27.29
C ALA A 565 20.20 -22.74 -26.59
N PRO A 566 21.14 -21.86 -26.19
CA PRO A 566 22.34 -22.26 -25.45
C PRO A 566 22.04 -23.07 -24.19
N GLU A 567 20.99 -22.70 -23.48
CA GLU A 567 20.45 -23.34 -22.29
C GLU A 567 18.92 -23.24 -22.29
N GLN A 568 18.25 -24.24 -21.72
CA GLN A 568 16.79 -24.24 -21.52
C GLN A 568 16.45 -23.54 -20.21
N SER A 569 16.71 -22.22 -20.12
CA SER A 569 16.34 -21.44 -18.93
C SER A 569 14.81 -21.30 -18.77
N PRO A 570 14.30 -20.85 -17.60
CA PRO A 570 12.88 -20.58 -17.41
C PRO A 570 12.27 -19.68 -18.51
N GLU A 571 12.94 -18.58 -18.88
CA GLU A 571 12.45 -17.68 -19.93
C GLU A 571 12.42 -18.35 -21.31
N VAL A 572 13.39 -19.22 -21.64
CA VAL A 572 13.36 -19.97 -22.91
C VAL A 572 12.16 -20.91 -22.95
N ARG A 573 11.85 -21.60 -21.85
CA ARG A 573 10.70 -22.51 -21.77
C ARG A 573 9.37 -21.76 -21.81
N LEU A 574 9.25 -20.62 -21.13
CA LEU A 574 8.08 -19.75 -21.23
C LEU A 574 7.87 -19.26 -22.67
N ALA A 575 8.94 -18.84 -23.35
CA ALA A 575 8.89 -18.47 -24.76
C ALA A 575 8.43 -19.66 -25.65
N ARG A 576 8.95 -20.87 -25.43
CA ARG A 576 8.51 -22.09 -26.13
C ARG A 576 7.01 -22.33 -25.96
N ALA A 577 6.52 -22.26 -24.72
CA ALA A 577 5.10 -22.47 -24.45
C ALA A 577 4.21 -21.42 -25.12
N GLN A 578 4.66 -20.16 -25.16
CA GLN A 578 3.97 -19.09 -25.87
C GLN A 578 3.88 -19.35 -27.39
N GLU A 579 4.95 -19.86 -28.02
CA GLU A 579 4.90 -20.26 -29.44
C GLU A 579 3.97 -21.46 -29.66
N CYS A 580 3.93 -22.43 -28.74
CA CYS A 580 2.98 -23.55 -28.80
C CYS A 580 1.53 -23.06 -28.80
N LEU A 581 1.20 -22.06 -27.98
CA LEU A 581 -0.14 -21.45 -27.98
C LEU A 581 -0.46 -20.75 -29.30
N ARG A 582 0.49 -20.02 -29.90
CA ARG A 582 0.31 -19.39 -31.23
C ARG A 582 0.13 -20.41 -32.36
N LEU A 583 0.66 -21.61 -32.19
CA LEU A 583 0.47 -22.74 -33.11
C LEU A 583 -0.78 -23.57 -32.80
N GLU A 584 -1.68 -23.07 -31.95
CA GLU A 584 -2.91 -23.75 -31.52
C GLU A 584 -2.68 -25.13 -30.91
N ASN A 585 -1.55 -25.30 -30.20
CA ASN A 585 -1.20 -26.54 -29.52
C ASN A 585 -1.14 -26.38 -27.99
N PRO A 586 -2.31 -26.28 -27.33
CA PRO A 586 -2.38 -26.08 -25.88
C PRO A 586 -1.83 -27.29 -25.10
N ALA A 587 -1.91 -28.51 -25.65
CA ALA A 587 -1.39 -29.71 -25.00
C ALA A 587 0.13 -29.64 -24.82
N LEU A 588 0.85 -29.18 -25.84
CA LEU A 588 2.30 -29.02 -25.74
C LEU A 588 2.68 -27.85 -24.82
N ALA A 589 1.91 -26.77 -24.80
CA ALA A 589 2.11 -25.67 -23.84
C ALA A 589 1.94 -26.15 -22.39
N GLN A 590 0.92 -26.97 -22.11
CA GLN A 590 0.71 -27.60 -20.79
C GLN A 590 1.85 -28.55 -20.42
N GLN A 591 2.40 -29.28 -21.39
CA GLN A 591 3.57 -30.13 -21.15
C GLN A 591 4.79 -29.29 -20.73
N VAL A 592 5.08 -28.20 -21.44
CA VAL A 592 6.19 -27.31 -21.09
C VAL A 592 5.99 -26.66 -19.72
N ALA A 593 4.76 -26.28 -19.37
CA ALA A 593 4.43 -25.79 -18.03
C ALA A 593 4.67 -26.87 -16.95
N ALA A 594 4.29 -28.11 -17.21
CA ALA A 594 4.55 -29.22 -16.28
C ALA A 594 6.05 -29.52 -16.12
N GLU A 595 6.84 -29.40 -17.20
CA GLU A 595 8.29 -29.52 -17.16
C GLU A 595 8.93 -28.44 -16.26
N LEU A 596 8.48 -27.19 -16.38
CA LEU A 596 8.92 -26.09 -15.50
C LEU A 596 8.62 -26.38 -14.03
N LEU A 597 7.39 -26.79 -13.70
CA LEU A 597 6.99 -27.10 -12.32
C LEU A 597 7.67 -28.34 -11.74
N ALA A 598 8.09 -29.28 -12.59
CA ALA A 598 8.86 -30.44 -12.15
C ALA A 598 10.31 -30.07 -11.77
N GLU A 599 10.86 -29.01 -12.37
CA GLU A 599 12.18 -28.47 -12.05
C GLU A 599 12.14 -27.50 -10.87
N ASP A 600 11.17 -26.57 -10.87
CA ASP A 600 10.91 -25.63 -9.80
C ASP A 600 9.40 -25.57 -9.46
N PRO A 601 8.97 -26.19 -8.35
CA PRO A 601 7.57 -26.17 -7.91
C PRO A 601 7.00 -24.78 -7.59
N TRP A 602 7.86 -23.77 -7.37
CA TRP A 602 7.45 -22.40 -7.04
C TRP A 602 7.38 -21.49 -8.27
N GLU A 603 7.67 -22.00 -9.47
CA GLU A 603 7.57 -21.27 -10.74
C GLU A 603 6.12 -21.02 -11.15
N TRP A 604 5.50 -20.01 -10.55
CA TRP A 604 4.09 -19.67 -10.77
C TRP A 604 3.80 -19.24 -12.22
N ARG A 605 4.80 -18.77 -12.99
CA ARG A 605 4.59 -18.40 -14.41
C ARG A 605 4.24 -19.62 -15.26
N ALA A 606 4.66 -20.81 -14.84
CA ALA A 606 4.22 -22.05 -15.47
C ALA A 606 2.71 -22.30 -15.29
N LEU A 607 2.16 -22.00 -14.10
CA LEU A 607 0.72 -22.05 -13.85
C LEU A 607 -0.03 -20.99 -14.66
N TRP A 608 0.56 -19.81 -14.88
CA TRP A 608 -0.01 -18.81 -15.79
C TRP A 608 -0.17 -19.36 -17.20
N VAL A 609 0.89 -19.95 -17.75
CA VAL A 609 0.88 -20.59 -19.08
C VAL A 609 -0.11 -21.76 -19.14
N ASP A 610 -0.19 -22.59 -18.10
CA ASP A 610 -1.19 -23.67 -18.01
C ASP A 610 -2.62 -23.12 -18.09
N GLY A 611 -2.89 -22.02 -17.39
CA GLY A 611 -4.16 -21.30 -17.45
C GLY A 611 -4.48 -20.78 -18.85
N LEU A 612 -3.51 -20.18 -19.55
CA LEU A 612 -3.69 -19.72 -20.94
C LEU A 612 -4.00 -20.89 -21.89
N ALA A 613 -3.27 -22.00 -21.77
CA ALA A 613 -3.51 -23.20 -22.55
C ALA A 613 -4.90 -23.81 -22.27
N ALA A 614 -5.31 -23.81 -21.00
CA ALA A 614 -6.64 -24.25 -20.59
C ALA A 614 -7.75 -23.37 -21.18
N VAL A 615 -7.57 -22.04 -21.24
CA VAL A 615 -8.49 -21.12 -21.92
C VAL A 615 -8.59 -21.44 -23.43
N GLN A 616 -7.46 -21.65 -24.11
CA GLN A 616 -7.44 -22.02 -25.53
C GLN A 616 -8.16 -23.35 -25.79
N ALA A 617 -8.02 -24.32 -24.87
CA ALA A 617 -8.64 -25.63 -24.96
C ALA A 617 -10.10 -25.68 -24.45
N GLY A 618 -10.65 -24.59 -23.90
CA GLY A 618 -11.98 -24.55 -23.27
C GLY A 618 -12.09 -25.33 -21.96
N GLN A 619 -10.98 -25.57 -21.26
CA GLN A 619 -10.88 -26.31 -19.99
C GLN A 619 -11.06 -25.36 -18.79
N TRP A 620 -12.27 -24.86 -18.58
CA TRP A 620 -12.52 -23.76 -17.63
C TRP A 620 -12.19 -24.08 -16.17
N ASP A 621 -12.46 -25.29 -15.68
CA ASP A 621 -12.12 -25.69 -14.30
C ASP A 621 -10.60 -25.67 -14.03
N ARG A 622 -9.82 -26.09 -15.04
CA ARG A 622 -8.36 -26.04 -14.98
C ARG A 622 -7.86 -24.59 -15.04
N ALA A 623 -8.43 -23.77 -15.93
CA ALA A 623 -8.10 -22.35 -16.00
C ALA A 623 -8.39 -21.62 -14.69
N GLN A 624 -9.55 -21.88 -14.06
CA GLN A 624 -9.89 -21.32 -12.75
C GLN A 624 -8.86 -21.72 -11.68
N SER A 625 -8.52 -23.01 -11.60
CA SER A 625 -7.55 -23.51 -10.63
C SER A 625 -6.16 -22.89 -10.84
N ALA A 626 -5.70 -22.82 -12.08
CA ALA A 626 -4.40 -22.28 -12.45
C ALA A 626 -4.30 -20.77 -12.16
N PHE A 627 -5.26 -19.96 -12.63
CA PHE A 627 -5.23 -18.51 -12.39
C PHE A 627 -5.47 -18.15 -10.92
N ASN A 628 -6.27 -18.92 -10.18
CA ASN A 628 -6.42 -18.72 -8.75
C ASN A 628 -5.13 -19.05 -8.00
N ALA A 629 -4.38 -20.07 -8.40
CA ALA A 629 -3.07 -20.35 -7.83
C ALA A 629 -2.08 -19.20 -8.13
N VAL A 630 -2.06 -18.66 -9.34
CA VAL A 630 -1.24 -17.47 -9.66
C VAL A 630 -1.67 -16.28 -8.82
N TYR A 631 -2.97 -16.03 -8.65
CA TYR A 631 -3.47 -14.95 -7.80
C TYR A 631 -2.96 -15.07 -6.35
N GLN A 632 -2.87 -16.29 -5.80
CA GLN A 632 -2.32 -16.51 -4.45
C GLN A 632 -0.82 -16.20 -4.36
N GLN A 633 -0.08 -16.35 -5.45
CA GLN A 633 1.36 -16.05 -5.50
C GLN A 633 1.64 -14.55 -5.68
N VAL A 634 0.84 -13.87 -6.51
CA VAL A 634 0.98 -12.44 -6.83
C VAL A 634 -0.32 -11.67 -6.51
N PRO A 635 -0.69 -11.55 -5.23
CA PRO A 635 -2.00 -11.05 -4.81
C PRO A 635 -2.25 -9.57 -5.12
N GLY A 636 -1.19 -8.78 -5.35
CA GLY A 636 -1.29 -7.37 -5.74
C GLY A 636 -1.49 -7.15 -7.25
N GLU A 637 -1.38 -8.18 -8.08
CA GLU A 637 -1.51 -8.04 -9.53
C GLU A 637 -2.97 -8.14 -9.99
N LEU A 638 -3.35 -7.29 -10.95
CA LEU A 638 -4.69 -7.32 -11.58
C LEU A 638 -4.78 -8.34 -12.72
N ALA A 639 -3.66 -8.70 -13.34
CA ALA A 639 -3.61 -9.68 -14.43
C ALA A 639 -4.25 -11.03 -14.07
N PRO A 640 -3.88 -11.70 -12.94
CA PRO A 640 -4.52 -12.94 -12.54
C PRO A 640 -5.98 -12.77 -12.13
N LYS A 641 -6.37 -11.61 -11.57
CA LYS A 641 -7.78 -11.33 -11.27
C LYS A 641 -8.62 -11.25 -12.54
N LEU A 642 -8.13 -10.58 -13.59
CA LEU A 642 -8.83 -10.50 -14.87
C LEU A 642 -8.94 -11.87 -15.54
N ALA A 643 -7.85 -12.64 -15.58
CA ALA A 643 -7.85 -13.98 -16.18
C ALA A 643 -8.75 -14.96 -15.42
N LEU A 644 -8.72 -14.91 -14.08
CA LEU A 644 -9.63 -15.68 -13.24
C LEU A 644 -11.08 -15.25 -13.45
N ALA A 645 -11.37 -13.95 -13.60
CA ALA A 645 -12.72 -13.47 -13.90
C ALA A 645 -13.27 -14.06 -15.20
N VAL A 646 -12.45 -14.09 -16.26
CA VAL A 646 -12.81 -14.72 -17.54
C VAL A 646 -13.07 -16.22 -17.37
N ALA A 647 -12.20 -16.93 -16.65
CA ALA A 647 -12.36 -18.37 -16.40
C ALA A 647 -13.60 -18.69 -15.54
N CYS A 648 -13.91 -17.85 -14.54
CA CYS A 648 -15.10 -17.97 -13.70
C CYS A 648 -16.38 -17.65 -14.49
N GLU A 649 -16.37 -16.62 -15.32
CA GLU A 649 -17.51 -16.28 -16.19
C GLU A 649 -17.86 -17.46 -17.10
N ARG A 650 -16.85 -18.00 -17.80
CA ARG A 650 -17.04 -19.09 -18.76
C ARG A 650 -17.27 -20.44 -18.12
N GLY A 651 -16.75 -20.66 -16.92
CA GLY A 651 -16.88 -21.90 -16.16
C GLY A 651 -18.04 -21.92 -15.16
N GLY A 652 -19.02 -21.01 -15.28
CA GLY A 652 -20.27 -21.09 -14.51
C GLY A 652 -20.21 -20.55 -13.08
N ALA A 653 -19.26 -19.66 -12.77
CA ALA A 653 -19.14 -18.95 -11.51
C ALA A 653 -19.29 -17.41 -11.67
N PRO A 654 -20.43 -16.92 -12.20
CA PRO A 654 -20.59 -15.52 -12.60
C PRO A 654 -20.49 -14.52 -11.43
N GLY A 655 -20.90 -14.90 -10.21
CA GLY A 655 -20.78 -14.02 -9.03
C GLY A 655 -19.34 -13.71 -8.64
N VAL A 656 -18.45 -14.71 -8.74
CA VAL A 656 -17.01 -14.52 -8.51
C VAL A 656 -16.41 -13.67 -9.63
N ALA A 657 -16.80 -13.94 -10.88
CA ALA A 657 -16.34 -13.18 -12.04
C ALA A 657 -16.69 -11.68 -11.93
N GLU A 658 -17.92 -11.34 -11.53
CA GLU A 658 -18.34 -9.95 -11.37
C GLU A 658 -17.46 -9.20 -10.37
N GLY A 659 -17.23 -9.75 -9.17
CA GLY A 659 -16.40 -9.11 -8.15
C GLY A 659 -14.95 -8.88 -8.59
N LEU A 660 -14.37 -9.85 -9.32
CA LEU A 660 -13.02 -9.73 -9.87
C LEU A 660 -12.92 -8.68 -10.98
N TYR A 661 -13.90 -8.63 -11.89
CA TYR A 661 -13.97 -7.57 -12.90
C TYR A 661 -14.13 -6.20 -12.25
N GLU A 662 -14.99 -6.09 -11.25
CA GLU A 662 -15.23 -4.83 -10.55
C GLU A 662 -13.95 -4.31 -9.88
N THR A 663 -13.18 -5.20 -9.25
CA THR A 663 -11.86 -4.90 -8.67
C THR A 663 -10.90 -4.37 -9.75
N CYS A 664 -10.84 -5.03 -10.90
CA CYS A 664 -9.99 -4.60 -12.02
C CYS A 664 -10.38 -3.20 -12.55
N ALA A 665 -11.68 -2.96 -12.76
CA ALA A 665 -12.18 -1.70 -13.32
C ALA A 665 -11.98 -0.50 -12.39
N ARG A 666 -12.09 -0.71 -11.07
CA ARG A 666 -11.86 0.36 -10.09
C ARG A 666 -10.38 0.71 -9.92
N THR A 667 -9.49 -0.27 -10.09
CA THR A 667 -8.09 -0.14 -9.67
C THR A 667 -7.17 0.46 -10.74
N ASP A 668 -7.35 0.10 -12.02
CA ASP A 668 -6.46 0.59 -13.09
C ASP A 668 -7.20 0.89 -14.40
N ALA A 669 -6.92 2.06 -14.99
CA ALA A 669 -7.58 2.54 -16.20
C ALA A 669 -7.38 1.62 -17.42
N SER A 670 -6.28 0.88 -17.49
CA SER A 670 -5.98 -0.08 -18.56
C SER A 670 -6.87 -1.33 -18.50
N TYR A 671 -7.46 -1.60 -17.34
CA TYR A 671 -8.33 -2.76 -17.10
C TYR A 671 -9.82 -2.41 -17.18
N VAL A 672 -10.18 -1.12 -17.22
CA VAL A 672 -11.58 -0.66 -17.23
C VAL A 672 -12.40 -1.26 -18.37
N ALA A 673 -11.89 -1.19 -19.60
CA ALA A 673 -12.64 -1.68 -20.76
C ALA A 673 -12.90 -3.20 -20.71
N PRO A 674 -11.88 -4.08 -20.60
CA PRO A 674 -12.11 -5.52 -20.56
C PRO A 674 -12.99 -5.94 -19.38
N ALA A 675 -12.83 -5.31 -18.21
CA ALA A 675 -13.64 -5.60 -17.04
C ALA A 675 -15.09 -5.12 -17.18
N ALA A 676 -15.32 -3.93 -17.74
CA ALA A 676 -16.66 -3.41 -18.00
C ALA A 676 -17.44 -4.32 -18.95
N PHE A 677 -16.79 -4.88 -19.98
CA PHE A 677 -17.43 -5.82 -20.90
C PHE A 677 -17.80 -7.13 -20.19
N GLY A 678 -16.92 -7.64 -19.34
CA GLY A 678 -17.18 -8.80 -18.49
C GLY A 678 -18.39 -8.61 -17.59
N MET A 679 -18.40 -7.52 -16.79
CA MET A 679 -19.54 -7.16 -15.93
C MET A 679 -20.83 -7.01 -16.72
N ALA A 680 -20.79 -6.37 -17.88
CA ALA A 680 -21.98 -6.17 -18.72
C ALA A 680 -22.58 -7.49 -19.20
N ARG A 681 -21.75 -8.47 -19.57
CA ARG A 681 -22.24 -9.81 -19.97
C ARG A 681 -22.85 -10.55 -18.80
N VAL A 682 -22.17 -10.61 -17.66
CA VAL A 682 -22.67 -11.29 -16.44
C VAL A 682 -24.02 -10.72 -16.02
N ARG A 683 -24.15 -9.39 -15.97
CA ARG A 683 -25.41 -8.73 -15.59
C ARG A 683 -26.51 -8.91 -16.62
N ALA A 684 -26.18 -8.86 -17.92
CA ALA A 684 -27.15 -9.10 -18.99
C ALA A 684 -27.70 -10.54 -18.94
N GLU A 685 -26.86 -11.53 -18.62
CA GLU A 685 -27.26 -12.92 -18.45
C GLU A 685 -28.23 -13.12 -17.28
N TRP A 686 -28.05 -12.36 -16.18
CA TRP A 686 -29.01 -12.33 -15.06
C TRP A 686 -30.27 -11.50 -15.32
N GLY A 687 -30.41 -10.91 -16.51
CA GLY A 687 -31.55 -10.05 -16.86
C GLY A 687 -31.47 -8.62 -16.27
N ASP A 688 -30.35 -8.23 -15.66
CA ASP A 688 -30.10 -6.87 -15.21
C ASP A 688 -29.53 -6.01 -16.35
N ALA A 689 -30.40 -5.65 -17.28
CA ALA A 689 -30.05 -4.75 -18.38
C ALA A 689 -29.58 -3.37 -17.88
N SER A 690 -30.12 -2.89 -16.76
CA SER A 690 -29.78 -1.58 -16.20
C SER A 690 -28.35 -1.55 -15.66
N GLY A 691 -27.95 -2.57 -14.91
CA GLY A 691 -26.59 -2.72 -14.40
C GLY A 691 -25.59 -3.07 -15.49
N ALA A 692 -26.00 -3.78 -16.55
CA ALA A 692 -25.17 -4.03 -17.72
C ALA A 692 -24.86 -2.73 -18.49
N VAL A 693 -25.87 -1.88 -18.70
CA VAL A 693 -25.68 -0.54 -19.29
C VAL A 693 -24.78 0.31 -18.39
N ALA A 694 -25.00 0.31 -17.08
CA ALA A 694 -24.19 1.05 -16.12
C ALA A 694 -22.72 0.60 -16.14
N ALA A 695 -22.45 -0.71 -16.29
CA ALA A 695 -21.10 -1.24 -16.43
C ALA A 695 -20.41 -0.73 -17.70
N LEU A 696 -21.11 -0.69 -18.84
CA LEU A 696 -20.57 -0.18 -20.10
C LEU A 696 -20.32 1.34 -20.06
N ASP A 697 -21.13 2.07 -19.30
CA ASP A 697 -20.96 3.51 -19.08
C ASP A 697 -19.69 3.86 -18.26
N LEU A 698 -19.08 2.89 -17.59
CA LEU A 698 -17.79 3.05 -16.91
C LEU A 698 -16.62 3.28 -17.88
N VAL A 699 -16.75 2.87 -19.14
CA VAL A 699 -15.69 3.03 -20.15
C VAL A 699 -15.60 4.50 -20.57
N PRO A 700 -14.48 5.19 -20.30
CA PRO A 700 -14.37 6.62 -20.62
C PRO A 700 -14.22 6.84 -22.13
N ARG A 701 -14.63 8.02 -22.62
CA ARG A 701 -14.51 8.42 -24.04
C ARG A 701 -13.07 8.40 -24.58
N THR A 702 -12.09 8.53 -23.70
CA THR A 702 -10.66 8.47 -24.04
C THR A 702 -10.14 7.03 -24.21
N SER A 703 -10.91 6.03 -23.81
CA SER A 703 -10.54 4.62 -23.97
C SER A 703 -10.68 4.17 -25.42
N ARG A 704 -9.73 3.35 -25.88
CA ARG A 704 -9.81 2.66 -27.18
C ARG A 704 -11.03 1.72 -27.27
N GLY A 705 -11.56 1.27 -26.13
CA GLY A 705 -12.77 0.45 -26.06
C GLY A 705 -14.09 1.20 -26.04
N TYR A 706 -14.07 2.52 -26.09
CA TYR A 706 -15.31 3.30 -26.07
C TYR A 706 -16.25 2.98 -27.24
N PRO A 707 -15.80 2.87 -28.51
CA PRO A 707 -16.67 2.50 -29.62
C PRO A 707 -17.37 1.15 -29.40
N GLU A 708 -16.63 0.14 -28.96
CA GLU A 708 -17.17 -1.20 -28.71
C GLU A 708 -18.11 -1.21 -27.51
N SER A 709 -17.80 -0.46 -26.44
CA SER A 709 -18.71 -0.25 -25.31
C SER A 709 -20.08 0.25 -25.75
N ARG A 710 -20.10 1.23 -26.68
CA ARG A 710 -21.36 1.82 -27.17
C ARG A 710 -22.15 0.88 -28.06
N GLN A 711 -21.47 0.02 -28.82
CA GLN A 711 -22.11 -1.06 -29.58
C GLN A 711 -22.74 -2.09 -28.64
N LEU A 712 -21.99 -2.62 -27.66
CA LEU A 712 -22.52 -3.55 -26.66
C LEU A 712 -23.69 -2.94 -25.88
N ARG A 713 -23.61 -1.65 -25.55
CA ARG A 713 -24.68 -0.96 -24.82
C ARG A 713 -25.96 -0.92 -25.64
N ALA A 714 -25.86 -0.72 -26.95
CA ALA A 714 -27.01 -0.80 -27.85
C ALA A 714 -27.57 -2.23 -27.93
N GLU A 715 -26.71 -3.25 -27.98
CA GLU A 715 -27.14 -4.66 -28.00
C GLU A 715 -27.90 -5.05 -26.72
N VAL A 716 -27.41 -4.65 -25.55
CA VAL A 716 -28.10 -4.89 -24.26
C VAL A 716 -29.47 -4.22 -24.24
N LEU A 717 -29.57 -2.97 -24.70
CA LEU A 717 -30.83 -2.23 -24.76
C LEU A 717 -31.83 -2.85 -25.76
N LEU A 718 -31.34 -3.33 -26.91
CA LEU A 718 -32.15 -4.05 -27.89
C LEU A 718 -32.69 -5.36 -27.31
N GLY A 719 -31.85 -6.14 -26.63
CA GLY A 719 -32.26 -7.36 -25.94
C GLY A 719 -33.30 -7.10 -24.86
N HIS A 720 -33.11 -6.04 -24.07
CA HIS A 720 -34.08 -5.63 -23.03
C HIS A 720 -35.43 -5.21 -23.62
N ALA A 721 -35.42 -4.41 -24.69
CA ALA A 721 -36.64 -3.99 -25.36
C ALA A 721 -37.48 -5.19 -25.85
N ARG A 722 -36.82 -6.19 -26.47
CA ARG A 722 -37.46 -7.46 -26.88
C ARG A 722 -38.08 -8.23 -25.73
N GLY A 723 -37.39 -8.32 -24.60
CA GLY A 723 -37.85 -9.05 -23.42
C GLY A 723 -39.00 -8.37 -22.66
N SER A 724 -39.19 -7.06 -22.82
CA SER A 724 -40.13 -6.25 -22.03
C SER A 724 -41.62 -6.39 -22.36
N GLY A 725 -42.01 -7.32 -23.25
CA GLY A 725 -43.39 -7.71 -23.56
C GLY A 725 -44.24 -6.69 -24.34
N SER A 726 -44.03 -5.38 -24.13
CA SER A 726 -44.67 -4.29 -24.87
C SER A 726 -43.69 -3.42 -25.67
N GLY A 727 -42.41 -3.80 -25.72
CA GLY A 727 -41.36 -3.06 -26.44
C GLY A 727 -41.07 -1.69 -25.83
N ASP A 728 -40.02 -1.59 -25.02
CA ASP A 728 -39.60 -0.31 -24.43
C ASP A 728 -38.96 0.62 -25.48
N VAL A 729 -39.79 1.48 -26.08
CA VAL A 729 -39.36 2.50 -27.05
C VAL A 729 -38.30 3.46 -26.46
N ARG A 730 -38.29 3.70 -25.15
CA ARG A 730 -37.24 4.53 -24.53
C ARG A 730 -35.90 3.82 -24.54
N ALA A 731 -35.86 2.51 -24.31
CA ALA A 731 -34.64 1.72 -24.41
C ALA A 731 -34.10 1.71 -25.85
N LEU A 732 -34.98 1.63 -26.85
CA LEU A 732 -34.62 1.69 -28.28
C LEU A 732 -34.05 3.07 -28.67
N ASP A 733 -34.64 4.17 -28.19
CA ASP A 733 -34.08 5.50 -28.36
C ASP A 733 -32.70 5.63 -27.71
N GLN A 734 -32.52 5.08 -26.50
CA GLN A 734 -31.21 5.04 -25.85
C GLN A 734 -30.18 4.21 -26.61
N ALA A 735 -30.61 3.11 -27.28
CA ALA A 735 -29.75 2.30 -28.13
C ALA A 735 -29.28 3.11 -29.34
N MET A 736 -30.20 3.83 -29.99
CA MET A 736 -29.90 4.72 -31.12
C MET A 736 -28.88 5.80 -30.73
N ARG A 737 -29.12 6.50 -29.61
CA ARG A 737 -28.19 7.51 -29.09
C ARG A 737 -26.82 6.94 -28.73
N SER A 738 -26.75 5.70 -28.27
CA SER A 738 -25.48 5.02 -27.97
C SER A 738 -24.62 4.90 -29.22
N ILE A 739 -25.19 4.36 -30.30
CA ILE A 739 -24.51 4.18 -31.58
C ILE A 739 -24.15 5.53 -32.22
N GLN A 740 -25.05 6.51 -32.17
CA GLN A 740 -24.79 7.86 -32.70
C GLN A 740 -23.72 8.64 -31.91
N SER A 741 -23.35 8.20 -30.70
CA SER A 741 -22.34 8.87 -29.89
C SER A 741 -20.90 8.53 -30.27
N VAL A 742 -20.70 7.61 -31.22
CA VAL A 742 -19.40 7.12 -31.67
C VAL A 742 -19.28 7.19 -33.19
N GLU A 743 -18.07 7.42 -33.67
CA GLU A 743 -17.76 7.34 -35.10
C GLU A 743 -17.63 5.86 -35.48
N LEU A 744 -18.60 5.37 -36.26
CA LEU A 744 -18.60 4.05 -36.86
C LEU A 744 -18.55 4.19 -38.38
N ASP A 745 -18.13 3.13 -39.07
CA ASP A 745 -18.29 3.08 -40.51
C ASP A 745 -19.78 3.11 -40.89
N GLN A 746 -20.08 3.62 -42.09
CA GLN A 746 -21.47 3.84 -42.53
C GLN A 746 -22.28 2.55 -42.61
N ALA A 747 -21.64 1.42 -42.92
CA ALA A 747 -22.32 0.13 -42.99
C ALA A 747 -22.78 -0.32 -41.60
N THR A 748 -21.87 -0.34 -40.62
CA THR A 748 -22.20 -0.70 -39.24
C THR A 748 -23.26 0.24 -38.64
N LEU A 749 -23.11 1.56 -38.83
CA LEU A 749 -24.09 2.55 -38.35
C LEU A 749 -25.47 2.32 -38.98
N GLY A 750 -25.51 2.08 -40.29
CA GLY A 750 -26.75 1.83 -41.02
C GLY A 750 -27.43 0.54 -40.58
N ASP A 751 -26.68 -0.55 -40.39
CA ASP A 751 -27.21 -1.83 -39.92
C ASP A 751 -27.81 -1.72 -38.51
N TYR A 752 -27.14 -1.03 -37.58
CA TYR A 752 -27.71 -0.74 -36.25
C TYR A 752 -28.97 0.13 -36.35
N THR A 753 -28.95 1.17 -37.20
CA THR A 753 -30.09 2.07 -37.38
C THR A 753 -31.32 1.31 -37.86
N VAL A 754 -31.15 0.46 -38.88
CA VAL A 754 -32.24 -0.40 -39.39
C VAL A 754 -32.77 -1.31 -38.28
N ARG A 755 -31.89 -2.07 -37.62
CA ARG A 755 -32.28 -3.02 -36.57
C ARG A 755 -33.07 -2.36 -35.43
N ILE A 756 -32.62 -1.19 -34.96
CA ILE A 756 -33.27 -0.46 -33.87
C ILE A 756 -34.65 0.07 -34.30
N LEU A 757 -34.76 0.60 -35.53
CA LEU A 757 -36.03 1.13 -36.02
C LEU A 757 -37.04 0.03 -36.38
N GLU A 758 -36.59 -1.12 -36.89
CA GLU A 758 -37.45 -2.28 -37.12
C GLU A 758 -38.02 -2.80 -35.80
N GLU A 759 -37.19 -2.92 -34.76
CA GLU A 759 -37.67 -3.32 -33.42
C GLU A 759 -38.66 -2.30 -32.84
N ALA A 760 -38.42 -1.00 -33.06
CA ALA A 760 -39.34 0.05 -32.62
C ALA A 760 -40.67 -0.02 -33.38
N LEU A 761 -40.64 -0.34 -34.67
CA LEU A 761 -41.83 -0.50 -35.50
C LEU A 761 -42.65 -1.69 -35.03
N ASP A 762 -42.00 -2.82 -34.73
CA ASP A 762 -42.64 -4.01 -34.19
C ASP A 762 -43.26 -3.73 -32.82
N ALA A 763 -42.58 -2.99 -31.94
CA ALA A 763 -43.13 -2.56 -30.66
C ALA A 763 -44.39 -1.69 -30.84
N VAL A 764 -44.33 -0.65 -31.67
CA VAL A 764 -45.45 0.28 -31.90
C VAL A 764 -46.64 -0.42 -32.56
N THR A 765 -46.40 -1.27 -33.56
CA THR A 765 -47.46 -2.04 -34.22
C THR A 765 -48.00 -3.18 -33.34
N GLY A 766 -47.18 -3.73 -32.45
CA GLY A 766 -47.53 -4.71 -31.43
C GLY A 766 -48.32 -4.15 -30.24
N GLY A 767 -48.60 -2.85 -30.20
CA GLY A 767 -49.48 -2.22 -29.21
C GLY A 767 -48.77 -1.37 -28.15
N ALA A 768 -47.46 -1.14 -28.26
CA ALA A 768 -46.77 -0.13 -27.46
C ALA A 768 -47.44 1.23 -27.68
N ARG A 769 -47.62 2.00 -26.60
CA ARG A 769 -48.14 3.38 -26.68
C ARG A 769 -47.07 4.34 -26.18
N PRO A 770 -46.15 4.79 -27.04
CA PRO A 770 -45.16 5.79 -26.68
C PRO A 770 -45.86 7.07 -26.21
N GLY A 771 -45.24 7.78 -25.27
CA GLY A 771 -45.74 9.09 -24.86
C GLY A 771 -45.82 10.06 -26.04
N HIS A 772 -46.68 11.08 -25.94
CA HIS A 772 -46.79 12.10 -26.98
C HIS A 772 -45.42 12.78 -27.23
N GLY A 773 -44.96 12.80 -28.48
CA GLY A 773 -43.65 13.33 -28.86
C GLY A 773 -42.47 12.40 -28.61
N ALA A 774 -42.69 11.10 -28.35
CA ALA A 774 -41.61 10.13 -28.26
C ALA A 774 -40.92 9.93 -29.62
N THR A 775 -39.60 9.79 -29.60
CA THR A 775 -38.76 9.58 -30.78
C THR A 775 -37.83 8.40 -30.59
N VAL A 776 -37.34 7.84 -31.70
CA VAL A 776 -36.19 6.92 -31.73
C VAL A 776 -35.13 7.57 -32.62
N GLY A 777 -34.09 8.13 -32.00
CA GLY A 777 -33.18 9.05 -32.68
C GLY A 777 -33.91 10.30 -33.14
N THR A 778 -33.88 10.55 -34.46
CA THR A 778 -34.53 11.71 -35.09
C THR A 778 -35.92 11.41 -35.64
N TYR A 779 -36.40 10.17 -35.50
CA TYR A 779 -37.67 9.73 -36.09
C TYR A 779 -38.76 9.66 -35.02
N ASP A 780 -39.95 10.17 -35.33
CA ASP A 780 -41.11 10.06 -34.46
C ASP A 780 -41.45 8.58 -34.23
N ALA A 781 -41.71 8.19 -32.98
CA ALA A 781 -42.09 6.83 -32.58
C ALA A 781 -43.55 6.52 -32.96
N THR A 782 -43.88 6.71 -34.23
CA THR A 782 -45.15 6.40 -34.88
C THR A 782 -44.88 5.43 -36.03
N GLU A 783 -45.87 4.65 -36.43
CA GLU A 783 -45.70 3.69 -37.54
C GLU A 783 -45.16 4.40 -38.81
N ALA A 784 -45.72 5.56 -39.15
CA ALA A 784 -45.30 6.34 -40.31
C ALA A 784 -43.86 6.87 -40.18
N GLY A 785 -43.51 7.44 -39.02
CA GLY A 785 -42.18 7.98 -38.75
C GLY A 785 -41.08 6.92 -38.78
N LEU A 786 -41.34 5.76 -38.15
CA LEU A 786 -40.40 4.64 -38.10
C LEU A 786 -40.21 3.99 -39.47
N ARG A 787 -41.29 3.75 -40.24
CA ARG A 787 -41.18 3.24 -41.62
C ARG A 787 -40.36 4.16 -42.52
N ALA A 788 -40.56 5.48 -42.40
CA ALA A 788 -39.77 6.46 -43.15
C ALA A 788 -38.28 6.41 -42.78
N GLY A 789 -37.97 6.27 -41.50
CA GLY A 789 -36.60 6.12 -41.04
C GLY A 789 -35.94 4.83 -41.52
N ILE A 790 -36.65 3.70 -41.50
CA ILE A 790 -36.15 2.41 -42.03
C ILE A 790 -35.90 2.51 -43.53
N GLU A 791 -36.82 3.10 -44.30
CA GLU A 791 -36.62 3.34 -45.74
C GLU A 791 -35.35 4.16 -46.00
N GLN A 792 -35.17 5.27 -45.27
CA GLN A 792 -34.00 6.13 -45.40
C GLN A 792 -32.70 5.40 -45.04
N ALA A 793 -32.71 4.58 -43.99
CA ALA A 793 -31.55 3.80 -43.57
C ALA A 793 -31.15 2.75 -44.63
N TYR A 794 -32.12 1.98 -45.17
CA TYR A 794 -31.85 1.05 -46.27
C TYR A 794 -31.33 1.74 -47.53
N ARG A 795 -31.86 2.91 -47.89
CA ARG A 795 -31.38 3.69 -49.05
C ARG A 795 -29.95 4.20 -48.84
N THR A 796 -29.58 4.52 -47.61
CA THR A 796 -28.22 4.94 -47.25
C THR A 796 -27.26 3.76 -47.37
N LEU A 797 -27.60 2.60 -46.78
CA LEU A 797 -26.84 1.36 -46.93
C LEU A 797 -26.67 0.94 -48.41
N ALA A 798 -27.74 1.07 -49.22
CA ALA A 798 -27.68 0.73 -50.64
C ALA A 798 -26.73 1.63 -51.43
N ARG A 799 -26.65 2.92 -51.07
CA ARG A 799 -25.74 3.89 -51.71
C ARG A 799 -24.28 3.50 -51.48
N ASP A 800 -23.97 3.03 -50.27
CA ASP A 800 -22.61 2.75 -49.84
C ASP A 800 -22.19 1.29 -50.08
N ALA A 801 -23.13 0.41 -50.44
CA ALA A 801 -22.84 -0.98 -50.80
C ALA A 801 -21.88 -1.05 -51.99
N SER A 802 -20.77 -1.77 -51.84
CA SER A 802 -19.79 -2.00 -52.91
C SER A 802 -20.25 -3.02 -53.95
N ASP A 803 -21.10 -3.96 -53.52
CA ASP A 803 -21.65 -5.03 -54.36
C ASP A 803 -23.04 -4.68 -54.92
N VAL A 804 -23.25 -5.02 -56.20
CA VAL A 804 -24.48 -4.73 -56.95
C VAL A 804 -25.63 -5.59 -56.45
N GLU A 805 -25.39 -6.86 -56.11
CA GLU A 805 -26.43 -7.77 -55.62
C GLU A 805 -26.95 -7.30 -54.26
N ARG A 806 -26.04 -6.99 -53.32
CA ARG A 806 -26.38 -6.38 -52.04
C ARG A 806 -27.12 -5.05 -52.19
N ARG A 807 -26.71 -4.19 -53.14
CA ARG A 807 -27.40 -2.93 -53.42
C ARG A 807 -28.85 -3.14 -53.85
N VAL A 808 -29.10 -4.09 -54.77
CA VAL A 808 -30.45 -4.42 -55.24
C VAL A 808 -31.31 -4.95 -54.09
N GLU A 809 -30.76 -5.84 -53.27
CA GLU A 809 -31.44 -6.37 -52.08
C GLU A 809 -31.89 -5.24 -51.13
N LEU A 810 -30.98 -4.32 -50.78
CA LEU A 810 -31.26 -3.20 -49.88
C LEU A 810 -32.30 -2.23 -50.44
N VAL A 811 -32.27 -1.96 -51.76
CA VAL A 811 -33.30 -1.13 -52.42
C VAL A 811 -34.68 -1.82 -52.38
N ASN A 812 -34.73 -3.14 -52.58
CA ASN A 812 -35.98 -3.88 -52.49
C ASN A 812 -36.55 -3.86 -51.07
N ARG A 813 -35.69 -4.01 -50.04
CA ARG A 813 -36.09 -3.86 -48.63
C ARG A 813 -36.60 -2.45 -48.32
N ALA A 814 -35.93 -1.40 -48.82
CA ALA A 814 -36.40 -0.03 -48.68
C ALA A 814 -37.81 0.18 -49.27
N ASN A 815 -38.06 -0.37 -50.47
CA ASN A 815 -39.35 -0.27 -51.14
C ASN A 815 -40.46 -1.06 -50.42
N ALA A 816 -40.12 -2.19 -49.78
CA ALA A 816 -41.08 -3.02 -49.05
C ALA A 816 -41.60 -2.36 -47.76
N VAL A 817 -40.76 -1.56 -47.09
CA VAL A 817 -41.12 -0.91 -45.81
C VAL A 817 -41.89 0.41 -46.01
N ARG A 818 -41.78 1.00 -47.20
CA ARG A 818 -42.43 2.27 -47.59
C ARG A 818 -43.93 2.28 -47.24
N ALA A 819 -44.35 3.31 -46.52
CA ALA A 819 -45.77 3.52 -46.24
C ALA A 819 -46.52 3.81 -47.55
N TRP A 820 -47.50 2.97 -47.90
CA TRP A 820 -48.38 3.22 -49.03
C TRP A 820 -49.40 4.28 -48.63
N SER A 821 -49.17 5.53 -49.00
CA SER A 821 -50.23 6.53 -49.03
C SER A 821 -51.11 6.22 -50.24
N LEU A 822 -52.28 5.62 -50.02
CA LEU A 822 -53.37 5.66 -50.99
C LEU A 822 -53.87 7.12 -51.05
N THR A 823 -53.22 7.94 -51.86
CA THR A 823 -53.79 9.19 -52.38
C THR A 823 -54.50 8.93 -53.68
#